data_AF-T1JDP2-F1
#
_entry.id   AF-T1JDP2-F1
#
_cell.length_a   1.000
_cell.length_b   1.000
_cell.length_c   1.000
_cell.angle_alpha   90.00
_cell.angle_beta   90.00
_cell.angle_gamma   90.00
#
_symmetry.space_group_name_H-M   'P 1'
#
loop_
_entity.id
_entity.type
_entity.pdbx_description
1 polymer ?
#
loop_
_entity_poly.entity_id
_entity_poly.type
_entity_poly.pdbx_seq_one_letter_code
_entity_poly.pdbx_strand_id
1 'polypeptide(L)'
;MATPSHSHESPSSTKLVDKPQESSSEPPKSSPDSNPQQSTAFGYHLFPERKGEKYKPTWTSKVFKFEGKEEIQRIKCEQKVVECVQKSSLVKLMMSALASYGCPVKLDRHVACEVCDTSVSGGYDPEKNQIVVCQNVTKHYDAVQGVLAHELVHMFDYCRAKLDFKNIEHLACSEIRAANLVHCSYLSAVADGTAGPFNIAKQHRECVKHKAILSVLAVRSVTQEEATKAVESVFEKCYNDLEPIGRRLRRNSKDMDRAYQEHKISGIHLKFEIIVTMSALLEQTSTKVESTANLFAMEVDMPFALNGETDFLSIHSKLALVSPNEEQFELLFNKMKKLIDEGNGETIFEIGAGEDSSENGLKSDEIEASVATLRSMASTIPADCVLLRQRKNDKGIIAEFLVRKQADENDFMEIRVAVVGNVDAGKSTLLGVLTHSELDNGRGFARQKLFRHKHEMESGRTSSVGNDILGFDSKGNIVNKPDAHAGGLDWVKICEAASKIITFIDLAGHEKYLKTTVFGMTGHAPDFCMLMIGANSGVVGMTKEHLGLALALSVPVFVVVTKIDMCPHNVLLETMKLLIRILKSPGCRKIPVLVQSSDDVIVSATNFVSERLCPIFQISNVTGENLDLLKMFLNLLSTKTTSSDGEPAEFQIDDTYSVPGVGTVVSGTALKGVIRLNDSLLLGPDLLGHFQTIIVKSIHRKRMAVKEIKRSAIRKGMVMVAPGVNPQACWEFQAEILVLHHPTTISARYQAMVHCGSIRQTASIISMSRECLRTGDKATVYFRFIKNPEYIRVGMRMVFREGRTKAIGTIYKLLPHAAGGQQLARSKPNKMKSSSCCSSSSAADGPSRSENDSQKSGGKKSKSRHVNKCSSNQSNFGLFSPSHNTITAKDLPQEQI
;
A
#
# COMPACT_ATOMS: atom_id res chain seq x y z
N MET A 1 -3.15 -29.29 -50.58
CA MET A 1 -3.60 -29.15 -51.98
C MET A 1 -5.12 -29.10 -51.97
N ALA A 2 -5.84 -28.38 -52.84
CA ALA A 2 -5.56 -27.15 -53.59
C ALA A 2 -6.92 -26.71 -54.21
N THR A 3 -7.24 -25.41 -54.20
CA THR A 3 -8.41 -24.81 -54.89
C THR A 3 -8.10 -24.63 -56.39
N PRO A 4 -9.07 -24.60 -57.34
CA PRO A 4 -9.77 -23.31 -57.66
C PRO A 4 -11.19 -23.37 -58.34
N SER A 5 -11.86 -22.20 -58.41
CA SER A 5 -12.70 -21.64 -59.54
C SER A 5 -13.95 -22.36 -60.11
N HIS A 6 -14.94 -21.72 -60.76
CA HIS A 6 -15.61 -20.38 -60.64
C HIS A 6 -16.77 -20.22 -61.69
N SER A 7 -17.98 -19.81 -61.27
CA SER A 7 -19.05 -19.14 -62.08
C SER A 7 -20.17 -18.67 -61.10
N HIS A 8 -20.74 -17.45 -61.14
CA HIS A 8 -21.64 -16.79 -62.11
C HIS A 8 -22.97 -17.55 -62.33
N GLU A 9 -24.18 -16.95 -62.23
CA GLU A 9 -24.58 -15.52 -62.41
C GLU A 9 -25.72 -15.04 -61.44
N SER A 10 -26.42 -13.92 -61.70
CA SER A 10 -27.32 -13.21 -60.74
C SER A 10 -28.75 -12.93 -61.28
N PRO A 11 -29.72 -12.41 -60.48
CA PRO A 11 -29.99 -10.95 -60.56
C PRO A 11 -30.63 -10.20 -59.35
N SER A 12 -30.46 -8.87 -59.38
CA SER A 12 -31.40 -7.76 -59.04
C SER A 12 -31.92 -7.45 -57.61
N SER A 13 -31.43 -6.29 -57.12
CA SER A 13 -32.17 -5.17 -56.48
C SER A 13 -32.53 -5.18 -54.98
N THR A 14 -32.24 -4.04 -54.35
CA THR A 14 -32.64 -3.63 -52.97
C THR A 14 -32.77 -2.10 -52.93
N LYS A 15 -33.54 -1.54 -51.98
CA LYS A 15 -33.70 -0.08 -51.79
C LYS A 15 -33.13 0.38 -50.44
N LEU A 16 -32.65 1.63 -50.43
CA LEU A 16 -32.07 2.35 -49.29
C LEU A 16 -33.12 3.26 -48.61
N VAL A 17 -32.88 3.58 -47.33
CA VAL A 17 -33.46 4.72 -46.59
C VAL A 17 -32.35 5.25 -45.64
N ASP A 18 -32.32 6.57 -45.42
CA ASP A 18 -31.10 7.31 -45.07
C ASP A 18 -30.83 7.55 -43.57
N LYS A 19 -29.61 8.04 -43.29
CA LYS A 19 -29.22 8.69 -42.02
C LYS A 19 -29.35 10.22 -42.15
N PRO A 20 -29.82 10.93 -41.11
CA PRO A 20 -29.61 12.38 -40.99
C PRO A 20 -28.14 12.73 -40.77
N GLN A 21 -27.72 13.92 -41.21
CA GLN A 21 -26.41 14.51 -40.94
C GLN A 21 -26.50 15.57 -39.84
N GLU A 22 -25.42 15.74 -39.06
CA GLU A 22 -25.24 16.92 -38.22
C GLU A 22 -24.88 18.15 -39.09
N SER A 23 -25.30 19.34 -38.67
CA SER A 23 -24.88 20.61 -39.29
C SER A 23 -24.63 21.66 -38.22
N SER A 24 -23.64 22.52 -38.43
CA SER A 24 -23.11 23.47 -37.45
C SER A 24 -23.71 24.86 -37.57
N SER A 25 -23.92 25.53 -36.44
CA SER A 25 -24.14 26.98 -36.38
C SER A 25 -23.52 27.57 -35.11
N GLU A 26 -22.95 28.76 -35.21
CA GLU A 26 -22.28 29.48 -34.12
C GLU A 26 -23.25 30.39 -33.34
N PRO A 27 -22.98 30.70 -32.05
CA PRO A 27 -23.88 31.52 -31.23
C PRO A 27 -23.72 33.04 -31.50
N PRO A 28 -24.82 33.82 -31.47
CA PRO A 28 -24.78 35.28 -31.54
C PRO A 28 -24.32 35.93 -30.22
N LYS A 29 -23.98 37.23 -30.28
CA LYS A 29 -23.42 38.02 -29.17
C LYS A 29 -24.49 38.66 -28.27
N SER A 30 -24.05 39.18 -27.11
CA SER A 30 -24.88 39.55 -25.95
C SER A 30 -25.26 41.05 -25.84
N SER A 31 -26.09 41.35 -24.82
CA SER A 31 -26.47 42.66 -24.21
C SER A 31 -27.84 43.25 -24.59
N PRO A 32 -28.48 44.07 -23.72
CA PRO A 32 -28.62 43.92 -22.26
C PRO A 32 -30.04 44.18 -21.70
N ASP A 33 -30.24 43.90 -20.40
CA ASP A 33 -31.29 44.38 -19.46
C ASP A 33 -32.79 44.33 -19.85
N SER A 34 -33.69 43.77 -19.02
CA SER A 34 -34.00 44.25 -17.66
C SER A 34 -35.04 43.36 -16.91
N ASN A 35 -35.27 43.67 -15.61
CA ASN A 35 -36.28 43.11 -14.69
C ASN A 35 -36.16 41.61 -14.25
N PRO A 36 -35.65 41.33 -13.04
CA PRO A 36 -35.58 39.97 -12.47
C PRO A 36 -36.74 39.68 -11.48
N GLN A 37 -37.86 39.07 -11.93
CA GLN A 37 -38.93 38.69 -11.00
C GLN A 37 -39.84 37.52 -11.42
N GLN A 38 -39.26 36.33 -11.71
CA GLN A 38 -39.95 35.02 -11.56
C GLN A 38 -38.98 33.82 -11.71
N SER A 39 -38.11 33.61 -10.72
CA SER A 39 -37.42 32.32 -10.57
C SER A 39 -38.41 31.26 -10.08
N THR A 40 -38.62 30.20 -10.84
CA THR A 40 -39.57 29.11 -10.52
C THR A 40 -39.21 28.42 -9.20
N ALA A 41 -39.97 28.71 -8.14
CA ALA A 41 -39.62 28.32 -6.78
C ALA A 41 -39.74 26.80 -6.56
N PHE A 42 -38.62 26.17 -6.20
CA PHE A 42 -38.52 24.71 -6.08
C PHE A 42 -39.04 24.21 -4.72
N GLY A 43 -40.37 24.08 -4.55
CA GLY A 43 -40.99 23.55 -3.32
C GLY A 43 -40.86 24.41 -2.06
N TYR A 44 -39.97 25.41 -2.04
CA TYR A 44 -39.61 26.29 -0.91
C TYR A 44 -40.75 27.16 -0.34
N HIS A 45 -41.99 26.97 -0.75
CA HIS A 45 -43.17 27.53 -0.08
C HIS A 45 -43.59 26.72 1.16
N LEU A 46 -43.14 25.46 1.27
CA LEU A 46 -43.48 24.53 2.34
C LEU A 46 -42.53 24.60 3.56
N PHE A 47 -41.41 25.34 3.43
CA PHE A 47 -40.32 25.43 4.41
C PHE A 47 -39.97 26.90 4.73
N PRO A 48 -40.75 27.60 5.60
CA PRO A 48 -40.63 29.05 5.81
C PRO A 48 -39.24 29.51 6.27
N GLU A 49 -38.59 28.76 7.16
CA GLU A 49 -37.26 29.07 7.69
C GLU A 49 -36.21 29.20 6.57
N ARG A 50 -36.37 28.47 5.45
CA ARG A 50 -35.43 28.48 4.32
C ARG A 50 -35.48 29.77 3.49
N LYS A 51 -36.50 30.61 3.66
CA LYS A 51 -36.62 31.96 3.11
C LYS A 51 -36.19 33.07 4.08
N GLY A 52 -35.82 32.72 5.32
CA GLY A 52 -35.59 33.68 6.41
C GLY A 52 -36.88 34.22 7.04
N GLU A 53 -38.04 33.65 6.71
CA GLU A 53 -39.32 34.03 7.29
C GLU A 53 -39.55 33.26 8.60
N LYS A 54 -39.83 33.97 9.70
CA LYS A 54 -40.24 33.33 10.95
C LYS A 54 -41.68 32.84 10.84
N TYR A 55 -41.90 31.57 11.18
CA TYR A 55 -43.23 30.96 11.27
C TYR A 55 -44.16 31.81 12.15
N LYS A 56 -45.36 32.12 11.63
CA LYS A 56 -46.38 32.88 12.35
C LYS A 56 -47.48 31.91 12.82
N PRO A 57 -47.48 31.49 14.10
CA PRO A 57 -48.42 30.47 14.54
C PRO A 57 -49.84 31.03 14.66
N THR A 58 -50.84 30.17 14.43
CA THR A 58 -52.27 30.53 14.41
C THR A 58 -52.75 31.11 15.75
N TRP A 59 -53.76 31.98 15.72
CA TRP A 59 -54.22 32.80 16.86
C TRP A 59 -54.45 32.00 18.17
N THR A 60 -54.96 30.78 18.07
CA THR A 60 -55.17 29.85 19.20
C THR A 60 -53.90 29.53 19.99
N SER A 61 -52.72 29.53 19.36
CA SER A 61 -51.43 29.29 20.02
C SER A 61 -51.01 30.42 20.97
N LYS A 62 -51.34 31.68 20.63
CA LYS A 62 -50.91 32.86 21.40
C LYS A 62 -51.57 32.96 22.77
N VAL A 63 -52.76 32.41 22.92
CA VAL A 63 -53.53 32.48 24.19
C VAL A 63 -52.89 31.62 25.29
N PHE A 64 -52.18 30.54 24.94
CA PHE A 64 -51.74 29.51 25.90
C PHE A 64 -50.26 29.61 26.37
N LYS A 65 -49.52 30.66 26.02
CA LYS A 65 -48.08 30.82 26.34
C LYS A 65 -47.22 29.60 25.91
N PHE A 66 -47.20 29.30 24.62
CA PHE A 66 -46.43 28.16 24.05
C PHE A 66 -45.07 28.56 23.42
N GLU A 67 -44.69 29.84 23.44
CA GLU A 67 -43.37 30.29 23.00
C GLU A 67 -42.25 29.58 23.80
N GLY A 68 -41.20 29.14 23.10
CA GLY A 68 -40.11 28.33 23.66
C GLY A 68 -40.29 26.79 23.54
N LYS A 69 -41.46 26.28 23.11
CA LYS A 69 -41.64 24.84 22.86
C LYS A 69 -41.14 24.35 21.49
N GLU A 70 -40.75 25.26 20.60
CA GLU A 70 -40.23 24.94 19.27
C GLU A 70 -38.83 24.33 19.35
N GLU A 71 -37.91 24.93 20.11
CA GLU A 71 -36.55 24.38 20.36
C GLU A 71 -36.60 23.00 21.04
N ILE A 72 -37.56 22.81 21.95
CA ILE A 72 -37.80 21.51 22.61
C ILE A 72 -38.35 20.46 21.62
N GLN A 73 -39.13 20.87 20.62
CA GLN A 73 -39.58 19.99 19.54
C GLN A 73 -38.44 19.67 18.56
N ARG A 74 -37.58 20.65 18.26
CA ARG A 74 -36.36 20.49 17.46
C ARG A 74 -35.43 19.46 18.05
N ILE A 75 -35.03 19.62 19.31
CA ILE A 75 -34.16 18.68 20.03
C ILE A 75 -34.80 17.27 20.05
N LYS A 76 -36.11 17.15 20.23
CA LYS A 76 -36.84 15.86 20.20
C LYS A 76 -36.99 15.25 18.80
N CYS A 77 -36.84 16.05 17.74
CA CYS A 77 -36.76 15.60 16.36
C CYS A 77 -35.33 15.12 16.05
N GLU A 78 -34.31 15.93 16.38
CA GLU A 78 -32.90 15.60 16.18
C GLU A 78 -32.49 14.33 16.96
N GLN A 79 -32.96 14.17 18.20
CA GLN A 79 -32.80 12.93 18.99
C GLN A 79 -33.38 11.69 18.27
N LYS A 80 -34.54 11.81 17.62
CA LYS A 80 -35.17 10.71 16.88
C LYS A 80 -34.48 10.45 15.55
N VAL A 81 -33.95 11.48 14.88
CA VAL A 81 -33.09 11.29 13.70
C VAL A 81 -31.86 10.46 14.07
N VAL A 82 -31.17 10.80 15.16
CA VAL A 82 -30.04 10.01 15.68
C VAL A 82 -30.48 8.59 16.07
N GLU A 83 -31.63 8.44 16.73
CA GLU A 83 -32.18 7.13 17.08
C GLU A 83 -32.50 6.27 15.85
N CYS A 84 -33.13 6.82 14.81
CA CYS A 84 -33.40 6.12 13.55
C CYS A 84 -32.12 5.67 12.85
N VAL A 85 -31.08 6.50 12.85
CA VAL A 85 -29.75 6.15 12.28
C VAL A 85 -29.07 5.06 13.12
N GLN A 86 -29.22 5.09 14.45
CA GLN A 86 -28.64 4.09 15.35
C GLN A 86 -29.42 2.77 15.40
N LYS A 87 -30.73 2.75 15.12
CA LYS A 87 -31.58 1.55 15.24
C LYS A 87 -32.04 0.96 13.90
N SER A 88 -32.39 1.77 12.91
CA SER A 88 -32.99 1.26 11.67
C SER A 88 -31.96 0.67 10.70
N SER A 89 -32.07 -0.64 10.45
CA SER A 89 -31.30 -1.35 9.42
C SER A 89 -31.44 -0.73 8.03
N LEU A 90 -32.61 -0.16 7.71
CA LEU A 90 -32.85 0.51 6.43
C LEU A 90 -32.10 1.85 6.30
N VAL A 91 -32.17 2.71 7.33
CA VAL A 91 -31.44 3.99 7.33
C VAL A 91 -29.93 3.75 7.29
N LYS A 92 -29.44 2.73 8.01
CA LYS A 92 -28.03 2.30 7.94
C LYS A 92 -27.61 1.80 6.55
N LEU A 93 -28.45 1.02 5.87
CA LEU A 93 -28.21 0.60 4.49
C LEU A 93 -28.10 1.82 3.57
N MET A 94 -29.10 2.72 3.61
CA MET A 94 -29.14 3.91 2.76
C MET A 94 -27.94 4.83 2.98
N MET A 95 -27.54 5.08 4.23
CA MET A 95 -26.35 5.88 4.54
C MET A 95 -25.04 5.18 4.14
N SER A 96 -24.95 3.86 4.28
CA SER A 96 -23.79 3.06 3.81
C SER A 96 -23.65 3.16 2.28
N ALA A 97 -24.76 3.02 1.55
CA ALA A 97 -24.80 3.13 0.10
C ALA A 97 -24.50 4.56 -0.39
N LEU A 98 -25.06 5.59 0.24
CA LEU A 98 -24.70 6.97 -0.06
C LEU A 98 -23.21 7.24 0.14
N ALA A 99 -22.62 6.70 1.21
CA ALA A 99 -21.19 6.78 1.45
C ALA A 99 -20.36 5.98 0.42
N SER A 100 -20.82 4.82 -0.06
CA SER A 100 -20.10 4.04 -1.09
C SER A 100 -20.04 4.71 -2.45
N TYR A 101 -21.10 5.41 -2.87
CA TYR A 101 -21.10 6.21 -4.11
C TYR A 101 -20.40 7.57 -3.95
N GLY A 102 -19.78 7.85 -2.79
CA GLY A 102 -18.95 9.04 -2.58
C GLY A 102 -19.67 10.24 -1.94
N CYS A 103 -20.91 10.08 -1.48
CA CYS A 103 -21.72 11.13 -0.85
C CYS A 103 -22.00 10.80 0.64
N PRO A 104 -20.99 10.77 1.53
CA PRO A 104 -21.17 10.38 2.92
C PRO A 104 -22.04 11.38 3.70
N VAL A 105 -23.24 10.93 4.09
CA VAL A 105 -24.22 11.72 4.84
C VAL A 105 -23.73 11.97 6.27
N LYS A 106 -23.43 13.22 6.60
CA LYS A 106 -23.25 13.66 7.98
C LYS A 106 -24.52 14.36 8.48
N LEU A 107 -25.04 13.95 9.64
CA LEU A 107 -26.34 14.44 10.14
C LEU A 107 -26.33 15.95 10.40
N ASP A 108 -25.27 16.47 11.02
CA ASP A 108 -25.02 17.90 11.31
C ASP A 108 -25.15 18.83 10.10
N ARG A 109 -24.76 18.36 8.90
CA ARG A 109 -24.77 19.14 7.67
C ARG A 109 -25.91 18.78 6.72
N HIS A 110 -26.41 17.55 6.75
CA HIS A 110 -27.29 16.99 5.72
C HIS A 110 -28.71 16.66 6.21
N VAL A 111 -29.01 16.76 7.51
CA VAL A 111 -30.37 16.63 8.05
C VAL A 111 -30.70 17.84 8.91
N ALA A 112 -31.90 18.39 8.76
CA ALA A 112 -32.40 19.51 9.54
C ALA A 112 -33.81 19.23 10.07
N CYS A 113 -34.04 19.54 11.34
CA CYS A 113 -35.38 19.60 11.93
C CYS A 113 -35.87 21.06 11.88
N GLU A 114 -36.94 21.30 11.13
CA GLU A 114 -37.50 22.63 10.84
C GLU A 114 -39.03 22.62 11.04
N VAL A 115 -39.65 23.78 11.22
CA VAL A 115 -41.11 23.94 11.17
C VAL A 115 -41.56 24.04 9.71
N CYS A 116 -42.37 23.09 9.26
CA CYS A 116 -42.93 23.06 7.91
C CYS A 116 -44.41 23.46 7.89
N ASP A 117 -44.98 23.59 6.69
CA ASP A 117 -46.44 23.52 6.55
C ASP A 117 -47.00 22.15 7.02
N THR A 118 -48.24 22.15 7.52
CA THR A 118 -48.90 20.94 8.04
C THR A 118 -49.26 19.88 6.99
N SER A 119 -49.18 20.22 5.69
CA SER A 119 -49.39 19.29 4.58
C SER A 119 -48.22 18.34 4.31
N VAL A 120 -47.02 18.61 4.85
CA VAL A 120 -45.80 17.80 4.61
C VAL A 120 -45.17 17.26 5.89
N SER A 121 -44.40 16.18 5.74
CA SER A 121 -43.68 15.52 6.85
C SER A 121 -42.15 15.61 6.74
N GLY A 122 -41.63 15.92 5.55
CA GLY A 122 -40.22 16.17 5.28
C GLY A 122 -40.03 16.66 3.84
N GLY A 123 -38.79 16.62 3.36
CA GLY A 123 -38.44 16.86 1.95
C GLY A 123 -36.94 17.02 1.72
N TYR A 124 -36.46 16.61 0.54
CA TYR A 124 -35.07 16.76 0.11
C TYR A 124 -34.83 18.05 -0.69
N ASP A 125 -33.85 18.83 -0.25
CA ASP A 125 -33.35 20.05 -0.89
C ASP A 125 -32.05 19.73 -1.66
N PRO A 126 -32.07 19.67 -3.01
CA PRO A 126 -30.89 19.37 -3.82
C PRO A 126 -29.93 20.55 -3.98
N GLU A 127 -30.32 21.79 -3.64
CA GLU A 127 -29.46 22.97 -3.75
C GLU A 127 -28.58 23.14 -2.49
N LYS A 128 -29.12 22.82 -1.31
CA LYS A 128 -28.36 22.75 -0.04
C LYS A 128 -27.77 21.36 0.24
N ASN A 129 -28.21 20.34 -0.52
CA ASN A 129 -28.01 18.91 -0.26
C ASN A 129 -28.41 18.51 1.16
N GLN A 130 -29.68 18.74 1.51
CA GLN A 130 -30.22 18.57 2.87
C GLN A 130 -31.60 17.92 2.90
N ILE A 131 -31.79 17.02 3.85
CA ILE A 131 -33.07 16.41 4.20
C ILE A 131 -33.73 17.25 5.30
N VAL A 132 -34.98 17.64 5.11
CA VAL A 132 -35.83 18.26 6.15
C VAL A 132 -36.70 17.19 6.81
N VAL A 133 -36.81 17.25 8.13
CA VAL A 133 -37.77 16.49 8.93
C VAL A 133 -38.67 17.48 9.68
N CYS A 134 -39.98 17.44 9.41
CA CYS A 134 -40.91 18.49 9.86
C CYS A 134 -41.30 18.29 11.33
N GLN A 135 -40.67 19.03 12.24
CA GLN A 135 -40.71 18.77 13.69
C GLN A 135 -42.09 18.96 14.33
N ASN A 136 -42.93 19.80 13.72
CA ASN A 136 -44.31 20.04 14.11
C ASN A 136 -45.27 18.90 13.73
N VAL A 137 -44.89 18.05 12.76
CA VAL A 137 -45.70 16.96 12.19
C VAL A 137 -45.17 15.58 12.62
N THR A 138 -43.87 15.31 12.47
CA THR A 138 -43.24 13.98 12.66
C THR A 138 -42.95 13.65 14.13
N LYS A 139 -44.00 13.37 14.90
CA LYS A 139 -43.91 13.19 16.37
C LYS A 139 -43.45 11.81 16.84
N HIS A 140 -43.45 10.78 16.00
CA HIS A 140 -43.18 9.39 16.37
C HIS A 140 -42.00 8.78 15.57
N TYR A 141 -41.33 7.79 16.15
CA TYR A 141 -40.13 7.15 15.57
C TYR A 141 -40.40 6.63 14.15
N ASP A 142 -41.50 5.91 13.91
CA ASP A 142 -41.81 5.33 12.59
C ASP A 142 -42.06 6.40 11.52
N ALA A 143 -42.58 7.56 11.90
CA ALA A 143 -42.77 8.70 11.00
C ALA A 143 -41.44 9.35 10.61
N VAL A 144 -40.53 9.54 11.58
CA VAL A 144 -39.17 10.05 11.33
C VAL A 144 -38.37 9.04 10.50
N GLN A 145 -38.47 7.74 10.79
CA GLN A 145 -37.84 6.69 9.99
C GLN A 145 -38.38 6.64 8.56
N GLY A 146 -39.70 6.77 8.38
CA GLY A 146 -40.35 6.79 7.07
C GLY A 146 -39.87 7.95 6.20
N VAL A 147 -39.87 9.16 6.77
CA VAL A 147 -39.35 10.37 6.09
C VAL A 147 -37.86 10.22 5.77
N LEU A 148 -37.02 9.87 6.74
CA LEU A 148 -35.57 9.68 6.49
C LEU A 148 -35.32 8.65 5.39
N ALA A 149 -36.05 7.53 5.38
CA ALA A 149 -35.91 6.51 4.33
C ALA A 149 -36.37 7.02 2.94
N HIS A 150 -37.40 7.86 2.88
CA HIS A 150 -37.87 8.51 1.64
C HIS A 150 -36.80 9.47 1.09
N GLU A 151 -36.41 10.47 1.88
CA GLU A 151 -35.52 11.55 1.45
C GLU A 151 -34.09 11.04 1.17
N LEU A 152 -33.66 9.96 1.82
CA LEU A 152 -32.40 9.29 1.49
C LEU A 152 -32.43 8.59 0.11
N VAL A 153 -33.60 8.23 -0.45
CA VAL A 153 -33.69 7.78 -1.85
C VAL A 153 -33.45 8.95 -2.79
N HIS A 154 -34.09 10.10 -2.57
CA HIS A 154 -33.84 11.30 -3.38
C HIS A 154 -32.38 11.77 -3.33
N MET A 155 -31.76 11.75 -2.14
CA MET A 155 -30.33 12.05 -1.97
C MET A 155 -29.42 11.01 -2.65
N PHE A 156 -29.77 9.71 -2.58
CA PHE A 156 -29.03 8.64 -3.29
C PHE A 156 -29.13 8.78 -4.81
N ASP A 157 -30.29 9.23 -5.31
CA ASP A 157 -30.55 9.42 -6.73
C ASP A 157 -29.83 10.64 -7.29
N TYR A 158 -29.81 11.73 -6.53
CA TYR A 158 -28.95 12.89 -6.79
C TYR A 158 -27.47 12.48 -6.85
N CYS A 159 -27.01 11.68 -5.89
CA CYS A 159 -25.62 11.23 -5.81
C CYS A 159 -25.21 10.29 -6.98
N ARG A 160 -25.90 9.15 -7.12
CA ARG A 160 -25.55 8.07 -8.06
C ARG A 160 -25.88 8.44 -9.51
N ALA A 161 -27.08 8.95 -9.75
CA ALA A 161 -27.61 9.16 -11.11
C ALA A 161 -27.55 10.62 -11.58
N LYS A 162 -27.15 11.57 -10.71
CA LYS A 162 -27.08 13.01 -11.01
C LYS A 162 -28.39 13.56 -11.55
N LEU A 163 -29.51 13.10 -10.97
CA LEU A 163 -30.84 13.54 -11.39
C LEU A 163 -30.99 15.05 -11.19
N ASP A 164 -31.16 15.78 -12.29
CA ASP A 164 -31.63 17.16 -12.22
C ASP A 164 -33.13 17.18 -11.90
N PHE A 165 -33.45 17.45 -10.63
CA PHE A 165 -34.82 17.59 -10.13
C PHE A 165 -35.60 18.74 -10.80
N LYS A 166 -34.94 19.64 -11.55
CA LYS A 166 -35.61 20.68 -12.36
C LYS A 166 -36.30 20.07 -13.60
N ASN A 167 -35.92 18.88 -14.06
CA ASN A 167 -36.69 18.07 -15.00
C ASN A 167 -37.82 17.28 -14.28
N ILE A 168 -39.05 17.34 -14.82
CA ILE A 168 -40.22 16.61 -14.30
C ILE A 168 -40.07 15.09 -14.38
N GLU A 169 -39.42 14.56 -15.43
CA GLU A 169 -39.22 13.11 -15.60
C GLU A 169 -38.21 12.54 -14.60
N HIS A 170 -37.20 13.34 -14.23
CA HIS A 170 -36.24 12.97 -13.19
C HIS A 170 -36.88 12.97 -11.80
N LEU A 171 -37.68 14.00 -11.49
CA LEU A 171 -38.48 14.05 -10.26
C LEU A 171 -39.40 12.82 -10.19
N ALA A 172 -40.23 12.59 -11.22
CA ALA A 172 -41.11 11.44 -11.31
C ALA A 172 -40.38 10.09 -11.13
N CYS A 173 -39.19 9.92 -11.75
CA CYS A 173 -38.39 8.71 -11.60
C CYS A 173 -37.94 8.46 -10.15
N SER A 174 -37.53 9.51 -9.43
CA SER A 174 -37.09 9.39 -8.03
C SER A 174 -38.29 9.14 -7.10
N GLU A 175 -39.43 9.78 -7.36
CA GLU A 175 -40.71 9.53 -6.67
C GLU A 175 -41.20 8.09 -6.84
N ILE A 176 -41.15 7.55 -8.07
CA ILE A 176 -41.45 6.14 -8.35
C ILE A 176 -40.57 5.23 -7.49
N ARG A 177 -39.28 5.55 -7.33
CA ARG A 177 -38.34 4.72 -6.54
C ARG A 177 -38.55 4.87 -5.04
N ALA A 178 -38.75 6.07 -4.52
CA ALA A 178 -39.11 6.29 -3.11
C ALA A 178 -40.43 5.57 -2.74
N ALA A 179 -41.44 5.63 -3.60
CA ALA A 179 -42.70 4.91 -3.42
C ALA A 179 -42.53 3.37 -3.50
N ASN A 180 -41.78 2.86 -4.49
CA ASN A 180 -41.51 1.44 -4.73
C ASN A 180 -40.63 0.78 -3.65
N LEU A 181 -39.75 1.55 -3.01
CA LEU A 181 -38.80 1.05 -2.02
C LEU A 181 -39.28 1.24 -0.57
N VAL A 182 -40.06 2.28 -0.27
CA VAL A 182 -40.37 2.70 1.12
C VAL A 182 -41.88 2.84 1.43
N HIS A 183 -42.73 3.33 0.50
CA HIS A 183 -44.12 3.75 0.84
C HIS A 183 -45.26 2.83 0.36
N CYS A 184 -45.01 1.93 -0.59
CA CYS A 184 -46.00 0.95 -1.03
C CYS A 184 -45.80 -0.39 -0.33
N SER A 185 -46.88 -0.90 0.27
CA SER A 185 -46.92 -2.20 0.93
C SER A 185 -48.34 -2.73 0.91
N TYR A 186 -48.49 -4.06 0.92
CA TYR A 186 -49.76 -4.74 0.71
C TYR A 186 -50.90 -4.26 1.63
N LEU A 187 -50.63 -4.03 2.92
CA LEU A 187 -51.64 -3.55 3.87
C LEU A 187 -52.12 -2.11 3.58
N SER A 188 -51.28 -1.23 3.01
CA SER A 188 -51.73 0.13 2.68
C SER A 188 -52.75 0.13 1.55
N ALA A 189 -52.59 -0.68 0.50
CA ALA A 189 -53.58 -0.73 -0.58
C ALA A 189 -54.98 -1.23 -0.11
N VAL A 190 -55.02 -2.01 0.98
CA VAL A 190 -56.28 -2.43 1.63
C VAL A 190 -56.84 -1.31 2.53
N ALA A 191 -56.00 -0.65 3.33
CA ALA A 191 -56.41 0.46 4.19
C ALA A 191 -56.85 1.72 3.41
N ASP A 192 -56.18 1.98 2.29
CA ASP A 192 -56.46 3.08 1.34
C ASP A 192 -57.66 2.72 0.40
N GLY A 193 -58.35 1.59 0.62
CA GLY A 193 -59.59 1.21 -0.06
C GLY A 193 -59.47 0.73 -1.52
N THR A 194 -58.26 0.44 -2.01
CA THR A 194 -57.99 0.22 -3.46
C THR A 194 -57.75 -1.24 -3.87
N ALA A 195 -57.81 -2.21 -2.95
CA ALA A 195 -57.43 -3.61 -3.22
C ALA A 195 -58.39 -4.68 -2.66
N GLY A 196 -58.79 -5.62 -3.54
CA GLY A 196 -59.34 -6.94 -3.18
C GLY A 196 -58.29 -8.07 -3.25
N PRO A 197 -58.57 -9.29 -2.76
CA PRO A 197 -57.53 -10.28 -2.42
C PRO A 197 -56.76 -10.94 -3.59
N PHE A 198 -57.04 -10.64 -4.86
CA PHE A 198 -56.60 -11.45 -6.01
C PHE A 198 -55.69 -10.77 -7.07
N ASN A 199 -54.87 -9.74 -6.72
CA ASN A 199 -53.75 -9.36 -7.61
C ASN A 199 -52.60 -8.53 -6.99
N ILE A 200 -51.87 -9.10 -6.02
CA ILE A 200 -50.82 -8.42 -5.22
C ILE A 200 -49.79 -7.66 -6.08
N ALA A 201 -49.28 -8.27 -7.16
CA ALA A 201 -48.23 -7.67 -7.99
C ALA A 201 -48.72 -6.48 -8.83
N LYS A 202 -49.98 -6.53 -9.32
CA LYS A 202 -50.60 -5.40 -10.05
C LYS A 202 -50.92 -4.26 -9.09
N GLN A 203 -51.46 -4.57 -7.92
CA GLN A 203 -51.82 -3.59 -6.87
C GLN A 203 -50.61 -2.79 -6.38
N HIS A 204 -49.43 -3.42 -6.25
CA HIS A 204 -48.21 -2.69 -5.91
C HIS A 204 -47.82 -1.66 -6.99
N ARG A 205 -47.97 -1.99 -8.27
CA ARG A 205 -47.66 -1.07 -9.38
C ARG A 205 -48.59 0.14 -9.41
N GLU A 206 -49.90 -0.07 -9.20
CA GLU A 206 -50.85 1.04 -9.12
C GLU A 206 -50.62 1.92 -7.88
N CYS A 207 -50.28 1.34 -6.72
CA CYS A 207 -49.88 2.11 -5.54
C CYS A 207 -48.69 3.04 -5.84
N VAL A 208 -47.65 2.53 -6.51
CA VAL A 208 -46.46 3.31 -6.84
C VAL A 208 -46.77 4.41 -7.86
N LYS A 209 -47.55 4.11 -8.91
CA LYS A 209 -48.04 5.14 -9.85
C LYS A 209 -48.79 6.25 -9.13
N HIS A 210 -49.79 5.89 -8.33
CA HIS A 210 -50.65 6.86 -7.67
C HIS A 210 -49.87 7.77 -6.71
N LYS A 211 -48.98 7.21 -5.89
CA LYS A 211 -48.15 8.01 -4.96
C LYS A 211 -47.18 8.92 -5.70
N ALA A 212 -46.49 8.44 -6.74
CA ALA A 212 -45.58 9.27 -7.52
C ALA A 212 -46.28 10.44 -8.22
N ILE A 213 -47.50 10.22 -8.75
CA ILE A 213 -48.31 11.30 -9.35
C ILE A 213 -48.68 12.35 -8.29
N LEU A 214 -49.12 11.92 -7.10
CA LEU A 214 -49.45 12.85 -6.00
C LEU A 214 -48.24 13.67 -5.53
N SER A 215 -47.06 13.07 -5.39
CA SER A 215 -45.84 13.82 -5.03
C SER A 215 -45.46 14.86 -6.09
N VAL A 216 -45.48 14.48 -7.39
CA VAL A 216 -45.15 15.41 -8.49
C VAL A 216 -46.10 16.62 -8.48
N LEU A 217 -47.38 16.41 -8.21
CA LEU A 217 -48.39 17.48 -8.09
C LEU A 217 -48.23 18.33 -6.82
N ALA A 218 -47.74 17.76 -5.73
CA ALA A 218 -47.45 18.51 -4.50
C ALA A 218 -46.18 19.39 -4.62
N VAL A 219 -45.18 18.92 -5.37
CA VAL A 219 -43.89 19.62 -5.56
C VAL A 219 -43.93 20.62 -6.72
N ARG A 220 -44.78 20.41 -7.74
CA ARG A 220 -44.85 21.25 -8.94
C ARG A 220 -46.27 21.69 -9.29
N SER A 221 -46.41 22.96 -9.66
CA SER A 221 -47.62 23.53 -10.27
C SER A 221 -47.79 23.05 -11.73
N VAL A 222 -48.14 21.78 -11.90
CA VAL A 222 -48.42 21.11 -13.18
C VAL A 222 -49.81 20.50 -13.16
N THR A 223 -50.37 20.19 -14.33
CA THR A 223 -51.67 19.54 -14.44
C THR A 223 -51.60 18.04 -14.08
N GLN A 224 -52.75 17.48 -13.71
CA GLN A 224 -52.94 16.04 -13.47
C GLN A 224 -52.48 15.19 -14.67
N GLU A 225 -52.71 15.67 -15.89
CA GLU A 225 -52.35 14.98 -17.13
C GLU A 225 -50.84 14.99 -17.37
N GLU A 226 -50.17 16.13 -17.17
CA GLU A 226 -48.71 16.25 -17.28
C GLU A 226 -47.98 15.38 -16.25
N ALA A 227 -48.43 15.40 -14.99
CA ALA A 227 -47.86 14.56 -13.93
C ALA A 227 -48.05 13.07 -14.23
N THR A 228 -49.23 12.68 -14.72
CA THR A 228 -49.50 11.29 -15.11
C THR A 228 -48.59 10.87 -16.27
N LYS A 229 -48.50 11.69 -17.34
CA LYS A 229 -47.65 11.42 -18.50
C LYS A 229 -46.17 11.30 -18.15
N ALA A 230 -45.66 12.16 -17.27
CA ALA A 230 -44.27 12.12 -16.79
C ALA A 230 -43.97 10.89 -15.92
N VAL A 231 -44.92 10.45 -15.09
CA VAL A 231 -44.78 9.21 -14.31
C VAL A 231 -44.82 7.99 -15.23
N GLU A 232 -45.70 7.96 -16.23
CA GLU A 232 -45.80 6.83 -17.16
C GLU A 232 -44.61 6.72 -18.13
N SER A 233 -44.03 7.84 -18.60
CA SER A 233 -42.89 7.79 -19.55
C SER A 233 -41.65 7.11 -18.96
N VAL A 234 -41.42 7.22 -17.64
CA VAL A 234 -40.26 6.62 -16.95
C VAL A 234 -40.61 5.38 -16.12
N PHE A 235 -41.88 4.96 -16.06
CA PHE A 235 -42.35 3.99 -15.05
C PHE A 235 -41.58 2.67 -15.03
N GLU A 236 -41.47 1.94 -16.15
CA GLU A 236 -40.81 0.63 -16.15
C GLU A 236 -39.31 0.72 -15.83
N LYS A 237 -38.65 1.82 -16.18
CA LYS A 237 -37.23 2.03 -15.88
C LYS A 237 -37.03 2.19 -14.38
N CYS A 238 -37.82 3.07 -13.76
CA CYS A 238 -37.62 3.46 -12.36
C CYS A 238 -38.30 2.47 -11.39
N TYR A 239 -39.38 1.78 -11.78
CA TYR A 239 -40.02 0.74 -10.98
C TYR A 239 -39.18 -0.54 -10.84
N ASN A 240 -38.30 -0.83 -11.81
CA ASN A 240 -37.45 -2.02 -11.80
C ASN A 240 -36.03 -1.78 -11.25
N ASP A 241 -35.63 -0.51 -11.08
CA ASP A 241 -34.40 -0.16 -10.35
C ASP A 241 -34.66 -0.25 -8.84
N LEU A 242 -34.03 -1.24 -8.20
CA LEU A 242 -34.16 -1.53 -6.77
C LEU A 242 -32.92 -1.10 -5.95
N GLU A 243 -31.95 -0.41 -6.55
CA GLU A 243 -30.79 0.07 -5.81
C GLU A 243 -31.17 1.22 -4.83
N PRO A 244 -30.55 1.28 -3.63
CA PRO A 244 -29.48 0.39 -3.14
C PRO A 244 -29.98 -0.84 -2.34
N ILE A 245 -31.29 -0.97 -2.13
CA ILE A 245 -31.88 -1.97 -1.22
C ILE A 245 -31.92 -3.38 -1.82
N GLY A 246 -31.89 -3.51 -3.15
CA GLY A 246 -31.88 -4.77 -3.89
C GLY A 246 -33.20 -5.55 -3.89
N ARG A 247 -34.22 -5.08 -3.15
CA ARG A 247 -35.52 -5.74 -2.99
C ARG A 247 -36.64 -4.74 -2.71
N ARG A 248 -37.89 -5.15 -2.94
CA ARG A 248 -39.09 -4.45 -2.46
C ARG A 248 -39.41 -4.91 -1.04
N LEU A 249 -39.53 -3.98 -0.09
CA LEU A 249 -39.66 -4.28 1.33
C LEU A 249 -41.11 -4.58 1.73
N ARG A 250 -41.34 -5.66 2.50
CA ARG A 250 -42.64 -5.95 3.10
C ARG A 250 -42.70 -5.38 4.52
N ARG A 251 -43.71 -4.56 4.83
CA ARG A 251 -43.98 -4.12 6.22
C ARG A 251 -44.19 -5.34 7.13
N ASN A 252 -43.76 -5.21 8.38
CA ASN A 252 -43.80 -6.25 9.43
C ASN A 252 -43.08 -7.56 9.04
N SER A 253 -42.00 -7.45 8.26
CA SER A 253 -41.13 -8.58 7.89
C SER A 253 -39.66 -8.29 8.24
N LYS A 254 -38.83 -9.33 8.23
CA LYS A 254 -37.36 -9.21 8.37
C LYS A 254 -36.65 -8.77 7.07
N ASP A 255 -37.37 -8.34 6.02
CA ASP A 255 -36.76 -7.97 4.74
C ASP A 255 -35.80 -6.77 4.85
N MET A 256 -36.03 -5.84 5.78
CA MET A 256 -35.12 -4.72 6.06
C MET A 256 -33.79 -5.18 6.65
N ASP A 257 -33.83 -6.05 7.67
CA ASP A 257 -32.62 -6.60 8.30
C ASP A 257 -31.86 -7.50 7.33
N ARG A 258 -32.59 -8.28 6.52
CA ARG A 258 -32.01 -9.15 5.51
C ARG A 258 -31.38 -8.35 4.36
N ALA A 259 -31.97 -7.25 3.90
CA ALA A 259 -31.34 -6.34 2.94
C ALA A 259 -30.04 -5.74 3.52
N TYR A 260 -30.06 -5.32 4.80
CA TYR A 260 -28.88 -4.77 5.46
C TYR A 260 -27.77 -5.82 5.67
N GLN A 261 -28.14 -7.07 5.96
CA GLN A 261 -27.19 -8.20 6.04
C GLN A 261 -26.61 -8.56 4.66
N GLU A 262 -27.42 -8.61 3.61
CA GLU A 262 -26.93 -8.86 2.24
C GLU A 262 -26.03 -7.72 1.75
N HIS A 263 -26.38 -6.45 2.02
CA HIS A 263 -25.51 -5.29 1.71
C HIS A 263 -24.17 -5.34 2.45
N LYS A 264 -24.13 -5.84 3.69
CA LYS A 264 -22.87 -6.12 4.41
C LYS A 264 -22.03 -7.21 3.75
N ILE A 265 -22.66 -8.23 3.15
CA ILE A 265 -21.97 -9.32 2.45
C ILE A 265 -21.43 -8.85 1.09
N SER A 266 -22.11 -7.92 0.41
CA SER A 266 -21.69 -7.35 -0.89
C SER A 266 -20.45 -6.43 -0.85
N GLY A 267 -19.66 -6.45 0.22
CA GLY A 267 -18.25 -6.04 0.19
C GLY A 267 -17.95 -4.53 0.21
N ILE A 268 -18.95 -3.64 0.37
CA ILE A 268 -18.69 -2.20 0.53
C ILE A 268 -19.00 -1.74 1.96
N HIS A 269 -17.95 -1.53 2.75
CA HIS A 269 -18.06 -1.11 4.13
C HIS A 269 -17.30 0.20 4.38
N LEU A 270 -18.04 1.28 4.62
CA LEU A 270 -17.55 2.42 5.39
C LEU A 270 -18.02 2.26 6.84
N LYS A 271 -17.18 2.65 7.81
CA LYS A 271 -17.48 2.47 9.24
C LYS A 271 -18.48 3.54 9.70
N PHE A 272 -19.68 3.11 10.07
CA PHE A 272 -20.66 3.92 10.82
C PHE A 272 -20.86 3.34 12.22
N GLU A 273 -19.83 3.53 13.06
CA GLU A 273 -19.95 3.40 14.51
C GLU A 273 -19.91 4.81 15.09
N ILE A 274 -21.03 5.26 15.65
CA ILE A 274 -21.15 6.59 16.22
C ILE A 274 -20.58 6.53 17.64
N ILE A 275 -19.43 7.17 17.85
CA ILE A 275 -18.89 7.41 19.19
C ILE A 275 -19.81 8.41 19.89
N VAL A 276 -20.68 7.92 20.78
CA VAL A 276 -21.51 8.76 21.65
C VAL A 276 -20.73 9.09 22.93
N THR A 277 -19.97 10.19 22.92
CA THR A 277 -19.38 10.76 24.13
C THR A 277 -20.45 11.47 24.96
N MET A 278 -21.13 10.76 25.87
CA MET A 278 -22.09 11.34 26.82
C MET A 278 -22.22 10.51 28.12
N SER A 279 -21.14 10.41 28.89
CA SER A 279 -21.20 10.15 30.35
C SER A 279 -19.87 10.54 31.01
N ALA A 280 -19.73 11.83 31.35
CA ALA A 280 -18.54 12.38 32.01
C ALA A 280 -18.89 13.62 32.87
N LEU A 281 -20.09 13.61 33.48
CA LEU A 281 -20.57 14.66 34.39
C LEU A 281 -21.53 14.05 35.43
N LEU A 282 -20.95 13.41 36.44
CA LEU A 282 -21.44 13.29 37.84
C LEU A 282 -20.64 12.19 38.56
N GLU A 283 -19.50 12.57 39.15
CA GLU A 283 -18.99 12.06 40.45
C GLU A 283 -17.62 12.68 40.76
N GLN A 284 -17.63 13.81 41.47
CA GLN A 284 -16.46 14.40 42.12
C GLN A 284 -16.86 14.92 43.51
N THR A 285 -16.89 14.05 44.52
CA THR A 285 -16.82 14.42 45.95
C THR A 285 -16.48 13.20 46.80
N SER A 286 -15.59 13.37 47.78
CA SER A 286 -15.24 12.40 48.85
C SER A 286 -14.52 11.10 48.40
N THR A 287 -13.51 10.58 49.10
CA THR A 287 -12.84 11.02 50.35
C THR A 287 -11.31 10.84 50.25
N LYS A 288 -10.55 11.52 51.13
CA LYS A 288 -9.14 11.21 51.43
C LYS A 288 -9.06 10.21 52.61
N VAL A 289 -7.83 9.80 52.96
CA VAL A 289 -7.45 8.84 54.03
C VAL A 289 -7.55 7.38 53.51
N GLU A 290 -6.57 6.48 53.68
CA GLU A 290 -5.48 6.40 54.68
C GLU A 290 -4.09 5.98 54.12
N SER A 291 -3.07 6.02 55.01
CA SER A 291 -1.71 5.41 54.99
C SER A 291 -1.22 4.66 53.72
N THR A 292 -0.15 5.09 53.04
CA THR A 292 1.29 4.98 53.42
C THR A 292 1.81 3.56 53.71
N ALA A 293 2.35 2.90 52.67
CA ALA A 293 3.38 1.87 52.80
C ALA A 293 4.35 1.92 51.60
N ASN A 294 5.65 1.73 51.87
CA ASN A 294 6.71 1.38 50.94
C ASN A 294 6.89 2.26 49.67
N LEU A 295 7.29 3.52 49.86
CA LEU A 295 8.43 4.00 49.06
C LEU A 295 9.69 3.29 49.59
N PHE A 296 10.08 2.16 48.99
CA PHE A 296 11.46 1.65 48.94
C PHE A 296 11.50 0.35 48.12
N ALA A 297 11.88 0.46 46.85
CA ALA A 297 12.39 -0.62 46.03
C ALA A 297 13.42 0.00 45.08
N MET A 298 14.69 -0.11 45.43
CA MET A 298 15.79 0.39 44.60
C MET A 298 16.00 -0.53 43.39
N GLU A 299 16.56 0.02 42.32
CA GLU A 299 17.22 -0.79 41.30
C GLU A 299 18.35 -1.58 41.98
N VAL A 300 18.33 -2.91 41.84
CA VAL A 300 19.39 -3.78 42.36
C VAL A 300 20.14 -4.41 41.19
N ASP A 301 21.18 -3.72 40.74
CA ASP A 301 22.29 -4.37 40.05
C ASP A 301 22.93 -5.37 41.03
N MET A 302 22.65 -6.67 40.85
CA MET A 302 23.37 -7.72 41.58
C MET A 302 24.68 -8.05 40.84
N PRO A 303 25.86 -7.83 41.47
CA PRO A 303 27.13 -8.21 40.86
C PRO A 303 27.29 -9.73 40.85
N PHE A 304 27.93 -10.23 39.79
CA PHE A 304 28.18 -11.67 39.61
C PHE A 304 29.29 -12.16 40.56
N ALA A 305 28.91 -12.55 41.78
CA ALA A 305 29.82 -13.08 42.78
C ALA A 305 30.14 -14.56 42.50
N LEU A 306 31.40 -14.85 42.16
CA LEU A 306 31.90 -16.21 42.02
C LEU A 306 31.90 -16.94 43.38
N ASN A 307 31.03 -17.94 43.53
CA ASN A 307 31.18 -19.07 44.46
C ASN A 307 30.16 -20.16 44.11
N GLY A 308 30.63 -21.31 43.66
CA GLY A 308 29.79 -22.43 43.23
C GLY A 308 30.22 -22.97 41.86
N GLU A 309 31.12 -23.96 41.86
CA GLU A 309 31.41 -24.77 40.68
C GLU A 309 30.30 -25.80 40.48
N THR A 310 29.14 -25.36 39.96
CA THR A 310 28.12 -26.27 39.42
C THR A 310 28.47 -26.62 37.98
N ASP A 311 28.39 -27.90 37.62
CA ASP A 311 28.95 -28.45 36.39
C ASP A 311 28.32 -27.87 35.10
N PHE A 312 28.94 -26.84 34.53
CA PHE A 312 28.65 -26.38 33.15
C PHE A 312 28.77 -27.52 32.12
N LEU A 313 29.64 -28.51 32.39
CA LEU A 313 29.76 -29.75 31.63
C LEU A 313 28.44 -30.55 31.55
N SER A 314 27.60 -30.50 32.58
CA SER A 314 26.33 -31.25 32.58
C SER A 314 25.33 -30.71 31.55
N ILE A 315 25.29 -29.38 31.36
CA ILE A 315 24.36 -28.64 30.47
C ILE A 315 24.76 -28.80 28.98
N HIS A 316 26.01 -29.16 28.72
CA HIS A 316 26.56 -29.39 27.37
C HIS A 316 26.61 -30.88 27.01
N SER A 317 26.29 -31.77 27.96
CA SER A 317 26.13 -33.20 27.70
C SER A 317 24.89 -33.47 26.83
N LYS A 318 24.98 -34.45 25.93
CA LYS A 318 23.83 -34.90 25.11
C LYS A 318 22.65 -35.45 25.95
N LEU A 319 22.89 -35.76 27.21
CA LEU A 319 21.92 -36.28 28.19
C LEU A 319 21.23 -35.16 29.00
N ALA A 320 21.56 -33.88 28.81
CA ALA A 320 21.06 -32.79 29.65
C ALA A 320 19.51 -32.70 29.75
N LEU A 321 18.77 -33.16 28.74
CA LEU A 321 17.30 -33.22 28.76
C LEU A 321 16.73 -34.52 29.34
N VAL A 322 17.55 -35.55 29.59
CA VAL A 322 17.13 -36.84 30.12
C VAL A 322 17.00 -36.73 31.65
N SER A 323 15.79 -36.46 32.12
CA SER A 323 15.45 -36.29 33.55
C SER A 323 16.40 -35.34 34.32
N PRO A 324 16.43 -34.03 33.98
CA PRO A 324 17.25 -33.05 34.70
C PRO A 324 16.77 -32.84 36.13
N ASN A 325 17.70 -32.46 37.02
CA ASN A 325 17.39 -31.93 38.35
C ASN A 325 16.74 -30.53 38.25
N GLU A 326 16.13 -30.04 39.33
CA GLU A 326 15.42 -28.75 39.37
C GLU A 326 16.30 -27.56 38.91
N GLU A 327 17.51 -27.43 39.47
CA GLU A 327 18.51 -26.42 39.04
C GLU A 327 18.90 -26.54 37.57
N GLN A 328 19.05 -27.78 37.06
CA GLN A 328 19.39 -28.03 35.66
C GLN A 328 18.22 -27.69 34.73
N PHE A 329 16.98 -27.95 35.16
CA PHE A 329 15.77 -27.57 34.44
C PHE A 329 15.65 -26.05 34.34
N GLU A 330 15.90 -25.29 35.41
CA GLU A 330 15.93 -23.82 35.35
C GLU A 330 17.02 -23.29 34.39
N LEU A 331 18.22 -23.87 34.41
CA LEU A 331 19.32 -23.47 33.52
C LEU A 331 19.02 -23.78 32.04
N LEU A 332 18.43 -24.95 31.76
CA LEU A 332 17.98 -25.34 30.41
C LEU A 332 16.79 -24.49 29.93
N PHE A 333 15.86 -24.18 30.83
CA PHE A 333 14.72 -23.29 30.57
C PHE A 333 15.19 -21.87 30.24
N ASN A 334 16.13 -21.32 31.02
CA ASN A 334 16.72 -20.00 30.74
C ASN A 334 17.52 -19.99 29.43
N LYS A 335 18.23 -21.08 29.10
CA LYS A 335 18.91 -21.27 27.79
C LYS A 335 17.89 -21.31 26.64
N MET A 336 16.81 -22.07 26.77
CA MET A 336 15.73 -22.15 25.77
C MET A 336 15.03 -20.81 25.58
N LYS A 337 14.68 -20.13 26.69
CA LYS A 337 14.08 -18.79 26.67
C LYS A 337 14.95 -17.79 25.92
N LYS A 338 16.25 -17.72 26.26
CA LYS A 338 17.21 -16.85 25.57
C LYS A 338 17.28 -17.14 24.07
N LEU A 339 17.25 -18.41 23.66
CA LEU A 339 17.25 -18.80 22.24
C LEU A 339 15.94 -18.47 21.50
N ILE A 340 14.80 -18.42 22.20
CA ILE A 340 13.52 -17.94 21.66
C ILE A 340 13.53 -16.42 21.52
N ASP A 341 14.02 -15.72 22.55
CA ASP A 341 14.13 -14.25 22.57
C ASP A 341 15.11 -13.74 21.49
N GLU A 342 16.30 -14.37 21.36
CA GLU A 342 17.27 -14.12 20.27
C GLU A 342 16.73 -14.48 18.87
N GLY A 343 15.76 -15.39 18.81
CA GLY A 343 15.08 -15.84 17.59
C GLY A 343 13.80 -15.07 17.26
N ASN A 344 13.51 -13.95 17.94
CA ASN A 344 12.29 -13.14 17.79
C ASN A 344 10.97 -13.91 18.02
N GLY A 345 10.98 -14.99 18.84
CA GLY A 345 9.80 -15.78 19.18
C GLY A 345 9.75 -17.21 18.64
N GLU A 346 10.77 -17.64 17.88
CA GLU A 346 10.93 -19.03 17.44
C GLU A 346 12.40 -19.49 17.49
N THR A 347 12.62 -20.79 17.72
CA THR A 347 13.96 -21.37 17.63
C THR A 347 13.91 -22.83 17.20
N ILE A 348 15.00 -23.35 16.63
CA ILE A 348 15.16 -24.77 16.30
C ILE A 348 16.02 -25.40 17.40
N PHE A 349 15.41 -26.25 18.22
CA PHE A 349 16.06 -26.93 19.32
C PHE A 349 16.48 -28.34 18.90
N GLU A 350 17.77 -28.64 18.98
CA GLU A 350 18.32 -29.97 18.66
C GLU A 350 18.40 -30.84 19.93
N ILE A 351 17.92 -32.07 19.86
CA ILE A 351 17.96 -33.07 20.95
C ILE A 351 18.89 -34.22 20.53
N GLY A 352 19.84 -34.55 21.41
CA GLY A 352 20.78 -35.66 21.22
C GLY A 352 22.08 -35.30 20.49
N ALA A 353 22.28 -34.02 20.16
CA ALA A 353 23.58 -33.47 19.81
C ALA A 353 24.34 -33.04 21.08
N GLY A 354 25.61 -33.41 21.17
CA GLY A 354 26.60 -32.82 22.08
C GLY A 354 27.62 -32.00 21.28
N GLU A 355 28.57 -31.37 21.98
CA GLU A 355 29.63 -30.59 21.31
C GLU A 355 30.57 -31.49 20.49
N ASP A 356 30.90 -32.67 21.00
CA ASP A 356 31.68 -33.68 20.29
C ASP A 356 30.80 -34.48 19.32
N SER A 357 30.96 -34.21 18.03
CA SER A 357 30.31 -34.93 16.92
C SER A 357 30.48 -36.46 16.94
N SER A 358 31.44 -36.99 17.69
CA SER A 358 31.70 -38.41 17.91
C SER A 358 30.74 -39.06 18.90
N GLU A 359 30.03 -38.29 19.74
CA GLU A 359 29.14 -38.77 20.80
C GLU A 359 27.65 -38.78 20.38
N ASN A 360 27.28 -38.05 19.34
CA ASN A 360 25.90 -37.70 18.99
C ASN A 360 24.96 -38.89 18.79
N GLY A 361 23.78 -38.82 19.43
CA GLY A 361 22.72 -39.82 19.41
C GLY A 361 22.28 -40.29 20.80
N LEU A 362 20.96 -40.43 20.98
CA LEU A 362 20.29 -40.99 22.16
C LEU A 362 19.55 -42.29 21.84
N LYS A 363 19.24 -43.11 22.84
CA LYS A 363 18.32 -44.26 22.70
C LYS A 363 16.87 -43.78 22.51
N SER A 364 15.98 -44.70 22.12
CA SER A 364 14.56 -44.39 21.90
C SER A 364 13.88 -43.87 23.17
N ASP A 365 14.20 -44.47 24.31
CA ASP A 365 13.61 -44.15 25.62
C ASP A 365 14.18 -42.82 26.16
N GLU A 366 15.48 -42.59 25.94
CA GLU A 366 16.18 -41.35 26.28
C GLU A 366 15.66 -40.15 25.49
N ILE A 367 15.33 -40.32 24.20
CA ILE A 367 14.79 -39.23 23.39
C ILE A 367 13.31 -38.97 23.69
N GLU A 368 12.52 -39.99 24.06
CA GLU A 368 11.15 -39.76 24.56
C GLU A 368 11.15 -38.97 25.88
N ALA A 369 12.02 -39.34 26.83
CA ALA A 369 12.23 -38.58 28.06
C ALA A 369 12.66 -37.13 27.78
N SER A 370 13.61 -36.94 26.86
CA SER A 370 14.08 -35.60 26.46
C SER A 370 12.98 -34.74 25.83
N VAL A 371 12.09 -35.35 25.04
CA VAL A 371 10.94 -34.68 24.41
C VAL A 371 9.85 -34.35 25.43
N ALA A 372 9.67 -35.17 26.48
CA ALA A 372 8.82 -34.82 27.62
C ALA A 372 9.36 -33.58 28.35
N THR A 373 10.65 -33.53 28.68
CA THR A 373 11.32 -32.37 29.28
C THR A 373 11.15 -31.11 28.44
N LEU A 374 11.38 -31.19 27.12
CA LEU A 374 11.21 -30.04 26.21
C LEU A 374 9.75 -29.53 26.19
N ARG A 375 8.76 -30.44 26.20
CA ARG A 375 7.34 -30.07 26.27
C ARG A 375 6.99 -29.38 27.59
N SER A 376 7.55 -29.81 28.73
CA SER A 376 7.35 -29.15 30.03
C SER A 376 7.95 -27.74 30.08
N MET A 377 9.13 -27.53 29.48
CA MET A 377 9.70 -26.18 29.33
C MET A 377 8.81 -25.31 28.43
N ALA A 378 8.31 -25.84 27.31
CA ALA A 378 7.44 -25.11 26.37
C ALA A 378 6.00 -24.89 26.86
N SER A 379 5.50 -25.68 27.81
CA SER A 379 4.24 -25.35 28.51
C SER A 379 4.42 -24.19 29.52
N THR A 380 5.65 -23.85 29.89
CA THR A 380 5.96 -22.80 30.88
C THR A 380 6.13 -21.42 30.23
N ILE A 381 6.63 -21.36 29.00
CA ILE A 381 6.54 -20.18 28.11
C ILE A 381 5.62 -20.57 26.96
N PRO A 382 4.33 -20.15 26.92
CA PRO A 382 3.29 -20.76 26.09
C PRO A 382 3.70 -20.86 24.61
N ALA A 383 4.17 -22.04 24.23
CA ALA A 383 4.82 -22.32 22.95
C ALA A 383 4.50 -23.75 22.51
N ASP A 384 4.41 -23.95 21.20
CA ASP A 384 4.22 -25.27 20.61
C ASP A 384 5.58 -25.85 20.15
N CYS A 385 5.78 -27.15 20.42
CA CYS A 385 6.93 -27.92 19.93
C CYS A 385 6.50 -28.81 18.76
N VAL A 386 7.09 -28.58 17.58
CA VAL A 386 6.83 -29.37 16.36
C VAL A 386 8.09 -30.11 15.94
N LEU A 387 8.01 -31.44 15.78
CA LEU A 387 9.11 -32.23 15.22
C LEU A 387 9.34 -31.84 13.75
N LEU A 388 10.52 -31.34 13.41
CA LEU A 388 10.92 -31.02 12.04
C LEU A 388 11.54 -32.23 11.34
N ARG A 389 12.48 -32.91 12.01
CA ARG A 389 13.11 -34.14 11.52
C ARG A 389 13.68 -35.00 12.62
N GLN A 390 13.94 -36.26 12.28
CA GLN A 390 14.56 -37.25 13.15
C GLN A 390 15.65 -37.98 12.34
N ARG A 391 16.91 -37.86 12.76
CA ARG A 391 18.07 -38.52 12.16
C ARG A 391 18.45 -39.73 12.98
N LYS A 392 18.82 -40.84 12.33
CA LYS A 392 19.32 -42.05 12.99
C LYS A 392 20.77 -42.30 12.59
N ASN A 393 21.66 -42.19 13.57
CA ASN A 393 23.09 -42.48 13.45
C ASN A 393 23.39 -43.84 14.10
N ASP A 394 24.60 -44.37 13.88
CA ASP A 394 25.03 -45.67 14.44
C ASP A 394 25.01 -45.71 15.99
N LYS A 395 25.12 -44.55 16.65
CA LYS A 395 25.12 -44.39 18.11
C LYS A 395 23.76 -43.98 18.71
N GLY A 396 22.74 -43.73 17.89
CA GLY A 396 21.41 -43.34 18.37
C GLY A 396 20.65 -42.38 17.48
N ILE A 397 19.60 -41.79 18.05
CA ILE A 397 18.66 -40.88 17.40
C ILE A 397 19.01 -39.43 17.78
N ILE A 398 18.92 -38.52 16.81
CA ILE A 398 18.93 -37.06 16.99
C ILE A 398 17.58 -36.55 16.47
N ALA A 399 16.95 -35.61 17.17
CA ALA A 399 15.68 -35.03 16.74
C ALA A 399 15.72 -33.50 16.83
N GLU A 400 15.13 -32.82 15.85
CA GLU A 400 15.11 -31.36 15.78
C GLU A 400 13.67 -30.86 15.86
N PHE A 401 13.42 -29.96 16.81
CA PHE A 401 12.11 -29.41 17.10
C PHE A 401 12.07 -27.90 16.82
N LEU A 402 11.07 -27.45 16.08
CA LEU A 402 10.68 -26.05 16.07
C LEU A 402 9.95 -25.77 17.38
N VAL A 403 10.48 -24.87 18.20
CA VAL A 403 9.80 -24.31 19.36
C VAL A 403 9.38 -22.90 19.00
N ARG A 404 8.07 -22.63 18.96
CA ARG A 404 7.51 -21.33 18.56
C ARG A 404 6.49 -20.86 19.60
N LYS A 405 6.66 -19.63 20.10
CA LYS A 405 5.69 -19.00 21.00
C LYS A 405 4.31 -18.92 20.32
N GLN A 406 3.25 -19.20 21.06
CA GLN A 406 1.89 -18.97 20.59
C GLN A 406 1.64 -17.47 20.34
N ALA A 407 0.67 -17.14 19.48
CA ALA A 407 0.38 -15.75 19.15
C ALA A 407 -0.28 -15.03 20.33
N ASP A 408 0.30 -13.90 20.77
CA ASP A 408 -0.43 -12.94 21.59
C ASP A 408 -1.33 -12.11 20.67
N GLU A 409 -2.50 -11.67 21.13
CA GLU A 409 -3.54 -11.01 20.30
C GLU A 409 -3.07 -9.79 19.49
N ASN A 410 -1.91 -9.21 19.82
CA ASN A 410 -1.36 -8.00 19.20
C ASN A 410 0.07 -8.17 18.67
N ASP A 411 0.71 -9.35 18.79
CA ASP A 411 2.09 -9.55 18.33
C ASP A 411 2.30 -10.86 17.54
N PHE A 412 2.91 -10.70 16.37
CA PHE A 412 3.23 -11.75 15.41
C PHE A 412 4.59 -11.43 14.77
N MET A 413 5.37 -12.46 14.47
CA MET A 413 6.60 -12.30 13.68
C MET A 413 6.25 -11.88 12.24
N GLU A 414 6.78 -10.76 11.74
CA GLU A 414 6.63 -10.35 10.33
C GLU A 414 7.93 -10.46 9.55
N ILE A 415 7.89 -11.10 8.37
CA ILE A 415 9.02 -11.24 7.46
C ILE A 415 8.63 -10.73 6.07
N ARG A 416 9.41 -9.80 5.50
CA ARG A 416 9.14 -9.18 4.20
C ARG A 416 9.93 -9.87 3.09
N VAL A 417 9.24 -10.48 2.13
CA VAL A 417 9.83 -11.21 1.01
C VAL A 417 9.53 -10.49 -0.31
N ALA A 418 10.54 -9.89 -0.93
CA ALA A 418 10.39 -9.24 -2.23
C ALA A 418 10.43 -10.25 -3.38
N VAL A 419 9.40 -10.24 -4.23
CA VAL A 419 9.22 -11.20 -5.31
C VAL A 419 9.62 -10.58 -6.64
N VAL A 420 10.70 -11.09 -7.24
CA VAL A 420 11.32 -10.51 -8.43
C VAL A 420 11.61 -11.54 -9.51
N GLY A 421 11.60 -11.11 -10.77
CA GLY A 421 11.82 -12.00 -11.91
C GLY A 421 11.27 -11.40 -13.19
N ASN A 422 11.60 -11.97 -14.35
CA ASN A 422 11.15 -11.49 -15.65
C ASN A 422 9.61 -11.47 -15.78
N VAL A 423 9.12 -10.84 -16.86
CA VAL A 423 7.77 -11.11 -17.38
C VAL A 423 7.61 -12.62 -17.60
N ASP A 424 6.40 -13.15 -17.39
CA ASP A 424 6.01 -14.54 -17.59
C ASP A 424 6.68 -15.61 -16.71
N ALA A 425 7.57 -15.22 -15.78
CA ALA A 425 8.15 -16.09 -14.74
C ALA A 425 7.15 -16.57 -13.65
N GLY A 426 5.88 -16.18 -13.73
CA GLY A 426 4.80 -16.70 -12.87
C GLY A 426 4.65 -16.05 -11.49
N LYS A 427 5.21 -14.86 -11.23
CA LYS A 427 5.22 -14.18 -9.91
C LYS A 427 3.84 -14.09 -9.22
N SER A 428 2.96 -13.24 -9.74
CA SER A 428 1.61 -13.05 -9.19
C SER A 428 0.76 -14.32 -9.29
N THR A 429 1.12 -15.29 -10.15
CA THR A 429 0.48 -16.61 -10.17
C THR A 429 0.87 -17.43 -8.94
N LEU A 430 2.16 -17.53 -8.61
CA LEU A 430 2.62 -18.23 -7.40
C LEU A 430 2.09 -17.56 -6.15
N LEU A 431 2.08 -16.22 -6.10
CA LEU A 431 1.51 -15.49 -4.97
C LEU A 431 0.01 -15.76 -4.80
N GLY A 432 -0.76 -15.79 -5.88
CA GLY A 432 -2.17 -16.17 -5.81
C GLY A 432 -2.36 -17.61 -5.29
N VAL A 433 -1.52 -18.55 -5.73
CA VAL A 433 -1.55 -19.94 -5.28
C VAL A 433 -1.17 -20.08 -3.80
N LEU A 434 -0.12 -19.38 -3.34
CA LEU A 434 0.33 -19.41 -1.94
C LEU A 434 -0.66 -18.73 -1.00
N THR A 435 -1.26 -17.61 -1.39
CA THR A 435 -2.11 -16.80 -0.51
C THR A 435 -3.58 -17.26 -0.46
N HIS A 436 -4.12 -17.82 -1.55
CA HIS A 436 -5.49 -18.36 -1.57
C HIS A 436 -5.56 -19.88 -1.37
N SER A 437 -4.42 -20.59 -1.33
CA SER A 437 -4.34 -22.06 -1.22
C SER A 437 -5.02 -22.84 -2.36
N GLU A 438 -5.19 -22.22 -3.53
CA GLU A 438 -5.79 -22.82 -4.74
C GLU A 438 -4.73 -22.94 -5.86
N LEU A 439 -4.69 -24.05 -6.59
CA LEU A 439 -3.79 -24.21 -7.74
C LEU A 439 -4.25 -23.38 -8.96
N ASP A 440 -3.30 -22.96 -9.80
CA ASP A 440 -3.60 -22.20 -11.01
C ASP A 440 -4.05 -23.13 -12.16
N ASN A 441 -5.08 -22.73 -12.90
CA ASN A 441 -5.62 -23.51 -14.03
C ASN A 441 -4.76 -23.43 -15.32
N GLY A 442 -3.48 -23.07 -15.21
CA GLY A 442 -2.56 -22.83 -16.33
C GLY A 442 -2.87 -21.58 -17.18
N ARG A 443 -4.03 -20.93 -17.00
CA ARG A 443 -4.44 -19.70 -17.70
C ARG A 443 -4.22 -18.44 -16.85
N GLY A 444 -3.78 -18.60 -15.59
CA GLY A 444 -3.55 -17.50 -14.68
C GLY A 444 -4.82 -17.00 -13.98
N PHE A 445 -5.70 -17.92 -13.57
CA PHE A 445 -6.80 -17.64 -12.65
C PHE A 445 -6.29 -17.14 -11.30
N ALA A 446 -5.24 -17.76 -10.74
CA ALA A 446 -4.69 -17.38 -9.44
C ALA A 446 -4.18 -15.92 -9.40
N ARG A 447 -3.55 -15.44 -10.49
CA ARG A 447 -3.06 -14.05 -10.59
C ARG A 447 -4.18 -13.01 -10.77
N GLN A 448 -5.35 -13.39 -11.29
CA GLN A 448 -6.47 -12.46 -11.47
C GLN A 448 -6.97 -11.91 -10.13
N LYS A 449 -6.88 -12.72 -9.06
CA LYS A 449 -7.24 -12.32 -7.69
C LYS A 449 -6.33 -11.24 -7.10
N LEU A 450 -5.12 -11.05 -7.65
CA LEU A 450 -4.13 -10.06 -7.15
C LEU A 450 -4.08 -8.75 -7.95
N PHE A 451 -4.69 -8.67 -9.13
CA PHE A 451 -4.61 -7.45 -9.96
C PHE A 451 -5.47 -6.32 -9.37
N ARG A 452 -4.85 -5.15 -9.15
CA ARG A 452 -5.45 -4.02 -8.43
C ARG A 452 -5.99 -2.93 -9.36
N HIS A 453 -5.58 -2.95 -10.63
CA HIS A 453 -5.97 -1.95 -11.62
C HIS A 453 -6.48 -2.59 -12.92
N LYS A 454 -7.45 -1.93 -13.57
CA LYS A 454 -8.08 -2.38 -14.83
C LYS A 454 -7.05 -2.71 -15.92
N HIS A 455 -6.02 -1.88 -16.07
CA HIS A 455 -4.96 -2.10 -17.07
C HIS A 455 -4.03 -3.29 -16.73
N GLU A 456 -3.96 -3.73 -15.47
CA GLU A 456 -3.23 -4.96 -15.09
C GLU A 456 -4.02 -6.20 -15.51
N MET A 457 -5.35 -6.16 -15.39
CA MET A 457 -6.25 -7.20 -15.91
C MET A 457 -6.22 -7.26 -17.44
N GLU A 458 -6.31 -6.11 -18.12
CA GLU A 458 -6.30 -6.01 -19.59
C GLU A 458 -4.95 -6.42 -20.22
N SER A 459 -3.82 -6.05 -19.60
CA SER A 459 -2.49 -6.37 -20.12
C SER A 459 -1.89 -7.67 -19.55
N GLY A 460 -2.54 -8.28 -18.56
CA GLY A 460 -2.06 -9.47 -17.84
C GLY A 460 -0.76 -9.27 -17.06
N ARG A 461 -0.39 -8.02 -16.75
CA ARG A 461 0.94 -7.61 -16.25
C ARG A 461 0.84 -6.67 -15.04
N THR A 462 1.43 -7.08 -13.93
CA THR A 462 1.62 -6.25 -12.73
C THR A 462 2.39 -4.97 -13.03
N SER A 463 1.90 -3.84 -12.51
CA SER A 463 2.44 -2.49 -12.74
C SER A 463 2.69 -1.71 -11.45
N SER A 464 1.88 -2.00 -10.43
CA SER A 464 1.95 -1.49 -9.06
C SER A 464 2.90 -2.34 -8.20
N VAL A 465 3.08 -1.96 -6.92
CA VAL A 465 3.63 -2.85 -5.90
C VAL A 465 2.47 -3.58 -5.23
N GLY A 466 2.45 -4.91 -5.33
CA GLY A 466 1.58 -5.76 -4.53
C GLY A 466 2.15 -5.92 -3.13
N ASN A 467 1.29 -5.94 -2.11
CA ASN A 467 1.64 -6.35 -0.74
C ASN A 467 0.54 -7.33 -0.32
N ASP A 468 0.88 -8.61 -0.17
CA ASP A 468 -0.07 -9.70 0.06
C ASP A 468 0.53 -10.67 1.09
N ILE A 469 -0.29 -11.35 1.89
CA ILE A 469 0.16 -11.98 3.14
C ILE A 469 -0.11 -13.49 3.21
N LEU A 470 0.81 -14.22 3.86
CA LEU A 470 0.68 -15.64 4.20
C LEU A 470 0.95 -15.83 5.71
N GLY A 471 -0.07 -16.23 6.46
CA GLY A 471 0.03 -16.51 7.89
C GLY A 471 0.27 -18.00 8.18
N PHE A 472 1.11 -18.26 9.16
CA PHE A 472 1.36 -19.58 9.77
C PHE A 472 0.97 -19.56 11.25
N ASP A 473 0.35 -20.63 11.72
CA ASP A 473 0.08 -20.84 13.15
C ASP A 473 1.38 -21.19 13.93
N SER A 474 1.23 -21.39 15.24
CA SER A 474 2.30 -21.86 16.14
C SER A 474 2.88 -23.22 15.72
N LYS A 475 2.11 -24.03 14.96
CA LYS A 475 2.44 -25.40 14.53
C LYS A 475 2.99 -25.48 13.10
N GLY A 476 3.04 -24.37 12.38
CA GLY A 476 3.50 -24.28 10.99
C GLY A 476 2.44 -24.56 9.90
N ASN A 477 1.16 -24.65 10.26
CA ASN A 477 0.07 -24.76 9.29
C ASN A 477 -0.31 -23.38 8.72
N ILE A 478 -0.78 -23.34 7.48
CA ILE A 478 -1.25 -22.11 6.84
C ILE A 478 -2.66 -21.74 7.36
N VAL A 479 -2.83 -20.52 7.84
CA VAL A 479 -4.13 -20.01 8.33
C VAL A 479 -4.95 -19.27 7.26
N ASN A 480 -4.36 -19.01 6.08
CA ASN A 480 -5.03 -18.39 4.94
C ASN A 480 -6.20 -19.24 4.42
N LYS A 481 -7.41 -18.95 4.92
CA LYS A 481 -8.67 -19.51 4.44
C LYS A 481 -9.47 -18.41 3.74
N PRO A 482 -9.71 -18.49 2.41
CA PRO A 482 -10.54 -17.51 1.71
C PRO A 482 -12.00 -17.61 2.19
N ASP A 483 -12.67 -16.47 2.37
CA ASP A 483 -14.06 -16.45 2.84
C ASP A 483 -15.00 -17.02 1.77
N ALA A 484 -15.72 -18.11 2.11
CA ALA A 484 -16.48 -18.96 1.19
C ALA A 484 -17.67 -18.29 0.44
N HIS A 485 -17.94 -17.01 0.70
CA HIS A 485 -18.96 -16.21 0.00
C HIS A 485 -18.40 -15.01 -0.76
N ALA A 486 -17.12 -14.66 -0.57
CA ALA A 486 -16.48 -13.50 -1.18
C ALA A 486 -15.21 -13.83 -1.97
N GLY A 487 -14.57 -14.97 -1.72
CA GLY A 487 -13.31 -15.39 -2.37
C GLY A 487 -12.06 -14.56 -1.99
N GLY A 488 -12.25 -13.45 -1.29
CA GLY A 488 -11.21 -12.61 -0.73
C GLY A 488 -10.59 -13.19 0.54
N LEU A 489 -9.46 -12.60 0.93
CA LEU A 489 -8.72 -12.92 2.15
C LEU A 489 -8.92 -11.78 3.16
N ASP A 490 -9.54 -12.06 4.29
CA ASP A 490 -9.60 -11.10 5.40
C ASP A 490 -8.26 -11.05 6.13
N TRP A 491 -7.55 -9.93 5.95
CA TRP A 491 -6.23 -9.74 6.57
C TRP A 491 -6.28 -9.65 8.09
N VAL A 492 -7.42 -9.32 8.70
CA VAL A 492 -7.55 -9.20 10.16
C VAL A 492 -7.53 -10.59 10.79
N LYS A 493 -8.44 -11.48 10.36
CA LYS A 493 -8.49 -12.90 10.77
C LYS A 493 -7.15 -13.61 10.59
N ILE A 494 -6.44 -13.31 9.49
CA ILE A 494 -5.10 -13.90 9.21
C ILE A 494 -4.05 -13.40 10.20
N CYS A 495 -4.13 -12.17 10.71
CA CYS A 495 -3.22 -11.68 11.74
C CYS A 495 -3.57 -12.21 13.13
N GLU A 496 -4.86 -12.30 13.47
CA GLU A 496 -5.34 -12.84 14.74
C GLU A 496 -5.02 -14.34 14.92
N ALA A 497 -4.98 -15.10 13.83
CA ALA A 497 -4.73 -16.55 13.85
C ALA A 497 -3.27 -16.96 13.64
N ALA A 498 -2.35 -16.04 13.29
CA ALA A 498 -0.99 -16.37 12.89
C ALA A 498 0.08 -15.88 13.87
N SER A 499 0.84 -16.82 14.44
CA SER A 499 2.07 -16.52 15.19
C SER A 499 3.16 -15.93 14.28
N LYS A 500 3.12 -16.22 12.98
CA LYS A 500 4.11 -15.77 11.99
C LYS A 500 3.48 -15.40 10.66
N ILE A 501 3.82 -14.24 10.12
CA ILE A 501 3.29 -13.71 8.87
C ILE A 501 4.42 -13.40 7.90
N ILE A 502 4.29 -13.90 6.68
CA ILE A 502 5.13 -13.49 5.55
C ILE A 502 4.37 -12.49 4.71
N THR A 503 4.90 -11.27 4.63
CA THR A 503 4.40 -10.22 3.75
C THR A 503 5.19 -10.27 2.45
N PHE A 504 4.55 -10.76 1.39
CA PHE A 504 5.10 -10.75 0.05
C PHE A 504 4.93 -9.39 -0.60
N ILE A 505 6.01 -8.90 -1.21
CA ILE A 505 6.02 -7.66 -1.98
C ILE A 505 6.11 -8.06 -3.47
N ASP A 506 5.00 -8.04 -4.21
CA ASP A 506 5.00 -8.36 -5.65
C ASP A 506 5.55 -7.17 -6.44
N LEU A 507 6.67 -7.39 -7.14
CA LEU A 507 7.35 -6.35 -7.88
C LEU A 507 7.26 -6.58 -9.39
N ALA A 508 6.90 -5.51 -10.11
CA ALA A 508 6.65 -5.56 -11.55
C ALA A 508 7.81 -6.17 -12.35
N GLY A 509 7.48 -7.09 -13.27
CA GLY A 509 8.47 -7.89 -14.01
C GLY A 509 9.03 -7.28 -15.31
N HIS A 510 8.56 -6.10 -15.71
CA HIS A 510 8.81 -5.50 -17.02
C HIS A 510 9.65 -4.23 -16.89
N GLU A 511 10.63 -4.01 -17.77
CA GLU A 511 11.49 -2.82 -17.79
C GLU A 511 10.76 -1.47 -17.65
N LYS A 512 9.57 -1.29 -18.26
CA LYS A 512 8.74 -0.08 -18.15
C LYS A 512 8.42 0.29 -16.69
N TYR A 513 8.25 -0.72 -15.83
CA TYR A 513 7.88 -0.59 -14.42
C TYR A 513 9.06 -0.81 -13.46
N LEU A 514 10.30 -0.95 -13.95
CA LEU A 514 11.47 -1.16 -13.11
C LEU A 514 11.74 0.01 -12.13
N LYS A 515 11.22 1.22 -12.41
CA LYS A 515 11.19 2.33 -11.44
C LYS A 515 10.37 2.00 -10.18
N THR A 516 9.30 1.23 -10.34
CA THR A 516 8.44 0.70 -9.26
C THR A 516 9.16 -0.42 -8.52
N THR A 517 9.76 -1.37 -9.26
CA THR A 517 10.55 -2.48 -8.71
C THR A 517 11.72 -2.00 -7.85
N VAL A 518 12.49 -0.99 -8.29
CA VAL A 518 13.57 -0.42 -7.47
C VAL A 518 13.01 0.26 -6.22
N PHE A 519 11.89 0.99 -6.31
CA PHE A 519 11.27 1.60 -5.13
C PHE A 519 10.80 0.56 -4.11
N GLY A 520 10.17 -0.54 -4.54
CA GLY A 520 9.77 -1.62 -3.64
C GLY A 520 10.95 -2.38 -3.02
N MET A 521 12.08 -2.51 -3.74
CA MET A 521 13.31 -3.07 -3.17
C MET A 521 14.03 -2.14 -2.18
N THR A 522 13.92 -0.80 -2.31
CA THR A 522 14.63 0.13 -1.43
C THR A 522 13.78 0.73 -0.32
N GLY A 523 12.50 1.01 -0.54
CA GLY A 523 11.58 1.61 0.44
C GLY A 523 11.11 0.62 1.50
N HIS A 524 10.41 -0.43 1.06
CA HIS A 524 9.82 -1.45 1.94
C HIS A 524 10.83 -2.40 2.63
N ALA A 525 12.13 -2.16 2.45
CA ALA A 525 13.26 -2.87 3.08
C ALA A 525 13.02 -4.39 3.25
N PRO A 526 12.96 -5.18 2.16
CA PRO A 526 12.69 -6.61 2.23
C PRO A 526 13.84 -7.36 2.91
N ASP A 527 13.50 -8.24 3.86
CA ASP A 527 14.46 -9.07 4.59
C ASP A 527 15.01 -10.19 3.70
N PHE A 528 14.22 -10.68 2.74
CA PHE A 528 14.59 -11.71 1.77
C PHE A 528 14.09 -11.40 0.36
N CYS A 529 14.73 -12.00 -0.66
CA CYS A 529 14.36 -11.84 -2.06
C CYS A 529 14.12 -13.20 -2.74
N MET A 530 12.90 -13.40 -3.26
CA MET A 530 12.50 -14.57 -4.04
C MET A 530 12.72 -14.29 -5.53
N LEU A 531 13.77 -14.87 -6.11
CA LEU A 531 14.09 -14.75 -7.54
C LEU A 531 13.37 -15.83 -8.36
N MET A 532 12.31 -15.43 -9.04
CA MET A 532 11.45 -16.30 -9.84
C MET A 532 11.86 -16.38 -11.31
N ILE A 533 11.92 -17.60 -11.82
CA ILE A 533 12.42 -17.95 -13.15
C ILE A 533 11.51 -19.01 -13.76
N GLY A 534 11.02 -18.81 -14.99
CA GLY A 534 10.28 -19.87 -15.69
C GLY A 534 11.23 -20.89 -16.31
N ALA A 535 11.00 -22.18 -16.09
CA ALA A 535 11.84 -23.28 -16.59
C ALA A 535 12.09 -23.21 -18.11
N ASN A 536 11.04 -22.92 -18.89
CA ASN A 536 11.10 -22.74 -20.35
C ASN A 536 11.78 -21.43 -20.80
N SER A 537 11.96 -20.44 -19.92
CA SER A 537 12.46 -19.09 -20.27
C SER A 537 13.86 -18.80 -19.76
N GLY A 538 14.29 -19.49 -18.69
CA GLY A 538 15.61 -19.33 -18.09
C GLY A 538 15.97 -17.91 -17.65
N VAL A 539 17.27 -17.63 -17.57
CA VAL A 539 17.81 -16.38 -17.00
C VAL A 539 17.87 -15.24 -18.03
N VAL A 540 16.69 -14.91 -18.59
CA VAL A 540 16.49 -13.92 -19.66
C VAL A 540 15.90 -12.61 -19.12
N GLY A 541 16.16 -11.50 -19.84
CA GLY A 541 15.56 -10.19 -19.57
C GLY A 541 15.86 -9.67 -18.16
N MET A 542 14.79 -9.29 -17.46
CA MET A 542 14.88 -8.53 -16.20
C MET A 542 15.48 -9.33 -15.04
N THR A 543 15.50 -10.66 -15.11
CA THR A 543 16.03 -11.55 -14.05
C THR A 543 17.46 -11.18 -13.64
N LYS A 544 18.33 -10.81 -14.59
CA LYS A 544 19.70 -10.36 -14.30
C LYS A 544 19.75 -8.97 -13.66
N GLU A 545 18.81 -8.08 -13.98
CA GLU A 545 18.72 -6.76 -13.36
C GLU A 545 18.24 -6.88 -11.90
N HIS A 546 17.25 -7.73 -11.66
CA HIS A 546 16.68 -7.95 -10.33
C HIS A 546 17.66 -8.65 -9.39
N LEU A 547 18.35 -9.70 -9.85
CA LEU A 547 19.44 -10.34 -9.10
C LEU A 547 20.55 -9.32 -8.78
N GLY A 548 20.93 -8.47 -9.74
CA GLY A 548 21.90 -7.40 -9.51
C GLY A 548 21.46 -6.36 -8.47
N LEU A 549 20.15 -6.06 -8.39
CA LEU A 549 19.59 -5.15 -7.39
C LEU A 549 19.54 -5.78 -5.98
N ALA A 550 19.15 -7.05 -5.86
CA ALA A 550 19.17 -7.75 -4.57
C ALA A 550 20.59 -7.86 -4.01
N LEU A 551 21.57 -8.25 -4.85
CA LEU A 551 22.99 -8.29 -4.49
C LEU A 551 23.56 -6.89 -4.17
N ALA A 552 23.10 -5.83 -4.84
CA ALA A 552 23.50 -4.46 -4.54
C ALA A 552 23.06 -4.01 -3.13
N LEU A 553 21.84 -4.39 -2.75
CA LEU A 553 21.25 -4.07 -1.45
C LEU A 553 21.64 -5.06 -0.34
N SER A 554 22.48 -6.05 -0.65
CA SER A 554 22.89 -7.14 0.25
C SER A 554 21.74 -8.02 0.76
N VAL A 555 20.60 -8.06 0.06
CA VAL A 555 19.45 -8.90 0.44
C VAL A 555 19.76 -10.37 0.09
N PRO A 556 19.55 -11.34 1.00
CA PRO A 556 19.69 -12.76 0.69
C PRO A 556 18.69 -13.22 -0.38
N VAL A 557 19.14 -14.05 -1.31
CA VAL A 557 18.36 -14.48 -2.48
C VAL A 557 18.19 -15.98 -2.48
N PHE A 558 16.94 -16.45 -2.59
CA PHE A 558 16.62 -17.83 -2.96
C PHE A 558 15.92 -17.85 -4.32
N VAL A 559 16.04 -18.96 -5.05
CA VAL A 559 15.52 -19.09 -6.42
C VAL A 559 14.32 -20.04 -6.44
N VAL A 560 13.28 -19.66 -7.18
CA VAL A 560 12.13 -20.52 -7.47
C VAL A 560 11.97 -20.66 -8.98
N VAL A 561 12.21 -21.87 -9.48
CA VAL A 561 12.02 -22.26 -10.88
C VAL A 561 10.60 -22.77 -11.05
N THR A 562 9.78 -22.06 -11.83
CA THR A 562 8.36 -22.36 -12.05
C THR A 562 8.10 -23.01 -13.42
N LYS A 563 6.90 -23.57 -13.60
CA LYS A 563 6.42 -24.15 -14.88
C LYS A 563 7.22 -25.39 -15.33
N ILE A 564 7.65 -26.21 -14.37
CA ILE A 564 8.34 -27.48 -14.67
C ILE A 564 7.43 -28.46 -15.42
N ASP A 565 6.12 -28.42 -15.14
CA ASP A 565 5.03 -29.12 -15.83
C ASP A 565 5.01 -28.91 -17.35
N MET A 566 5.47 -27.75 -17.83
CA MET A 566 5.47 -27.38 -19.24
C MET A 566 6.86 -27.52 -19.88
N CYS A 567 7.86 -28.02 -19.15
CA CYS A 567 9.26 -27.95 -19.57
C CYS A 567 9.84 -29.34 -19.90
N PRO A 568 10.35 -29.58 -21.13
CA PRO A 568 11.04 -30.82 -21.43
C PRO A 568 12.37 -30.89 -20.66
N HIS A 569 12.67 -32.05 -20.07
CA HIS A 569 13.74 -32.20 -19.08
C HIS A 569 15.13 -31.73 -19.56
N ASN A 570 15.43 -31.79 -20.86
CA ASN A 570 16.68 -31.26 -21.41
C ASN A 570 16.81 -29.74 -21.22
N VAL A 571 15.76 -28.96 -21.52
CA VAL A 571 15.74 -27.50 -21.38
C VAL A 571 15.77 -27.08 -19.90
N LEU A 572 15.11 -27.85 -19.03
CA LEU A 572 15.20 -27.66 -17.57
C LEU A 572 16.64 -27.86 -17.09
N LEU A 573 17.31 -28.95 -17.48
CA LEU A 573 18.70 -29.23 -17.11
C LEU A 573 19.68 -28.18 -17.64
N GLU A 574 19.48 -27.66 -18.85
CA GLU A 574 20.28 -26.55 -19.39
C GLU A 574 20.08 -25.24 -18.61
N THR A 575 18.82 -24.91 -18.30
CA THR A 575 18.45 -23.75 -17.48
C THR A 575 19.08 -23.82 -16.08
N MET A 576 19.05 -25.00 -15.43
CA MET A 576 19.67 -25.23 -14.13
C MET A 576 21.21 -25.12 -14.19
N LYS A 577 21.84 -25.68 -15.22
CA LYS A 577 23.30 -25.52 -15.46
C LYS A 577 23.69 -24.05 -15.65
N LEU A 578 22.88 -23.28 -16.38
CA LEU A 578 23.08 -21.84 -16.59
C LEU A 578 22.89 -21.04 -15.28
N LEU A 579 21.86 -21.34 -14.51
CA LEU A 579 21.59 -20.72 -13.21
C LEU A 579 22.77 -20.93 -12.25
N ILE A 580 23.21 -22.17 -12.07
CA ILE A 580 24.34 -22.54 -11.19
C ILE A 580 25.61 -21.79 -11.61
N ARG A 581 25.88 -21.67 -12.92
CA ARG A 581 27.01 -20.91 -13.47
C ARG A 581 26.92 -19.42 -13.15
N ILE A 582 25.72 -18.83 -13.18
CA ILE A 582 25.51 -17.41 -12.86
C ILE A 582 25.65 -17.16 -11.35
N LEU A 583 25.07 -18.01 -10.49
CA LEU A 583 25.16 -17.88 -9.03
C LEU A 583 26.60 -18.03 -8.51
N LYS A 584 27.37 -18.97 -9.09
CA LYS A 584 28.80 -19.15 -8.80
C LYS A 584 29.72 -18.10 -9.45
N SER A 585 29.20 -17.19 -10.28
CA SER A 585 30.02 -16.17 -10.95
C SER A 585 30.66 -15.18 -9.95
N PRO A 586 31.82 -14.56 -10.27
CA PRO A 586 32.55 -13.68 -9.33
C PRO A 586 31.80 -12.41 -8.92
N GLY A 587 30.71 -12.05 -9.62
CA GLY A 587 29.79 -10.96 -9.25
C GLY A 587 28.62 -11.38 -8.36
N CYS A 588 28.34 -12.68 -8.22
CA CYS A 588 27.26 -13.20 -7.37
C CYS A 588 27.81 -13.90 -6.12
N ARG A 589 28.84 -14.74 -6.28
CA ARG A 589 29.55 -15.48 -5.21
C ARG A 589 28.63 -16.28 -4.27
N LYS A 590 27.51 -16.78 -4.78
CA LYS A 590 26.57 -17.62 -4.01
C LYS A 590 26.85 -19.11 -4.23
N ILE A 591 26.54 -19.92 -3.22
CA ILE A 591 26.60 -21.38 -3.23
C ILE A 591 25.18 -21.89 -3.54
N PRO A 592 24.88 -22.33 -4.78
CA PRO A 592 23.57 -22.89 -5.10
C PRO A 592 23.38 -24.26 -4.44
N VAL A 593 22.25 -24.43 -3.76
CA VAL A 593 21.79 -25.71 -3.18
C VAL A 593 20.47 -26.07 -3.84
N LEU A 594 20.34 -27.27 -4.39
CA LEU A 594 19.08 -27.77 -4.93
C LEU A 594 18.29 -28.42 -3.80
N VAL A 595 17.05 -27.97 -3.60
CA VAL A 595 16.17 -28.52 -2.56
C VAL A 595 15.27 -29.58 -3.17
N GLN A 596 15.33 -30.81 -2.67
CA GLN A 596 14.50 -31.94 -3.14
C GLN A 596 13.78 -32.67 -2.00
N SER A 597 14.26 -32.54 -0.76
CA SER A 597 13.69 -33.16 0.45
C SER A 597 13.35 -32.13 1.53
N SER A 598 12.58 -32.54 2.54
CA SER A 598 12.36 -31.75 3.76
C SER A 598 13.65 -31.54 4.57
N ASP A 599 14.60 -32.48 4.51
CA ASP A 599 15.91 -32.33 5.15
C ASP A 599 16.73 -31.21 4.50
N ASP A 600 16.73 -31.13 3.16
CA ASP A 600 17.35 -30.04 2.41
C ASP A 600 16.72 -28.69 2.78
N VAL A 601 15.40 -28.65 3.01
CA VAL A 601 14.68 -27.44 3.44
C VAL A 601 15.21 -26.96 4.79
N ILE A 602 15.30 -27.85 5.79
CA ILE A 602 15.74 -27.49 7.16
C ILE A 602 17.22 -27.08 7.16
N VAL A 603 18.10 -27.81 6.46
CA VAL A 603 19.52 -27.41 6.32
C VAL A 603 19.62 -26.06 5.60
N SER A 604 18.85 -25.86 4.53
CA SER A 604 18.84 -24.61 3.76
C SER A 604 18.38 -23.42 4.58
N ALA A 605 17.24 -23.52 5.28
CA ALA A 605 16.67 -22.43 6.07
C ALA A 605 17.63 -21.97 7.18
N THR A 606 18.11 -22.91 8.00
CA THR A 606 19.05 -22.65 9.11
C THR A 606 20.33 -21.96 8.61
N ASN A 607 20.87 -22.39 7.46
CA ASN A 607 22.10 -21.83 6.90
C ASN A 607 21.87 -20.64 5.95
N PHE A 608 20.63 -20.28 5.61
CA PHE A 608 20.34 -19.20 4.65
C PHE A 608 20.79 -17.83 5.17
N VAL A 609 20.70 -17.64 6.49
CA VAL A 609 21.14 -16.42 7.20
C VAL A 609 22.67 -16.26 7.26
N SER A 610 23.43 -17.10 6.54
CA SER A 610 24.86 -16.89 6.21
C SER A 610 25.09 -16.03 4.96
N GLU A 611 24.02 -15.59 4.29
CA GLU A 611 23.96 -14.90 2.99
C GLU A 611 24.54 -15.64 1.78
N ARG A 612 25.53 -16.52 1.97
CA ARG A 612 26.27 -17.18 0.88
C ARG A 612 25.47 -18.30 0.21
N LEU A 613 24.65 -19.00 0.97
CA LEU A 613 23.80 -20.09 0.49
C LEU A 613 22.63 -19.52 -0.33
N CYS A 614 22.35 -20.13 -1.48
CA CYS A 614 21.23 -19.78 -2.35
C CYS A 614 20.41 -21.06 -2.65
N PRO A 615 19.33 -21.31 -1.89
CA PRO A 615 18.42 -22.42 -2.15
C PRO A 615 17.76 -22.28 -3.53
N ILE A 616 17.49 -23.41 -4.19
CA ILE A 616 16.79 -23.48 -5.48
C ILE A 616 15.65 -24.49 -5.35
N PHE A 617 14.43 -24.00 -5.53
CA PHE A 617 13.21 -24.81 -5.60
C PHE A 617 12.78 -24.99 -7.05
N GLN A 618 12.26 -26.17 -7.39
CA GLN A 618 11.65 -26.48 -8.69
C GLN A 618 10.17 -26.79 -8.46
N ILE A 619 9.25 -25.95 -8.91
CA ILE A 619 7.82 -26.08 -8.58
C ILE A 619 6.89 -25.96 -9.80
N SER A 620 5.68 -26.49 -9.64
CA SER A 620 4.54 -26.17 -10.51
C SER A 620 3.42 -25.49 -9.73
N ASN A 621 2.88 -24.41 -10.30
CA ASN A 621 1.67 -23.76 -9.82
C ASN A 621 0.38 -24.50 -10.26
N VAL A 622 0.50 -25.46 -11.18
CA VAL A 622 -0.63 -26.15 -11.83
C VAL A 622 -0.80 -27.56 -11.28
N THR A 623 0.29 -28.32 -11.13
CA THR A 623 0.25 -29.66 -10.51
C THR A 623 0.45 -29.63 -8.99
N GLY A 624 0.92 -28.50 -8.43
CA GLY A 624 1.28 -28.36 -7.02
C GLY A 624 2.64 -28.97 -6.64
N GLU A 625 3.37 -29.54 -7.61
CA GLU A 625 4.64 -30.23 -7.38
C GLU A 625 5.65 -29.35 -6.61
N ASN A 626 6.21 -29.91 -5.53
CA ASN A 626 7.16 -29.30 -4.60
C ASN A 626 6.74 -27.96 -3.94
N LEU A 627 5.48 -27.54 -4.10
CA LEU A 627 4.97 -26.31 -3.49
C LEU A 627 5.06 -26.38 -1.96
N ASP A 628 4.89 -27.56 -1.37
CA ASP A 628 4.93 -27.76 0.08
C ASP A 628 6.35 -27.68 0.66
N LEU A 629 7.39 -28.03 -0.11
CA LEU A 629 8.79 -27.76 0.27
C LEU A 629 9.06 -26.25 0.34
N LEU A 630 8.47 -25.48 -0.58
CA LEU A 630 8.56 -24.01 -0.55
C LEU A 630 7.77 -23.42 0.64
N LYS A 631 6.55 -23.92 0.94
CA LYS A 631 5.80 -23.52 2.15
C LYS A 631 6.56 -23.83 3.44
N MET A 632 7.17 -25.01 3.53
CA MET A 632 7.99 -25.43 4.68
C MET A 632 9.23 -24.53 4.84
N PHE A 633 9.94 -24.23 3.74
CA PHE A 633 11.07 -23.30 3.76
C PHE A 633 10.65 -21.91 4.23
N LEU A 634 9.56 -21.38 3.68
CA LEU A 634 8.97 -20.11 4.08
C LEU A 634 8.63 -20.10 5.59
N ASN A 635 7.99 -21.15 6.12
CA ASN A 635 7.71 -21.28 7.55
C ASN A 635 8.98 -21.27 8.43
N LEU A 636 10.11 -21.76 7.92
CA LEU A 636 11.40 -21.86 8.63
C LEU A 636 12.37 -20.70 8.35
N LEU A 637 12.02 -19.72 7.52
CA LEU A 637 12.82 -18.49 7.37
C LEU A 637 12.79 -17.71 8.68
N SER A 638 13.93 -17.54 9.35
CA SER A 638 14.08 -16.63 10.51
C SER A 638 14.98 -15.44 10.15
N THR A 639 14.73 -14.27 10.78
CA THR A 639 15.48 -13.04 10.51
C THR A 639 16.48 -12.74 11.63
N LYS A 640 17.67 -12.28 11.26
CA LYS A 640 18.72 -11.83 12.22
C LYS A 640 18.49 -10.42 12.77
N THR A 641 17.33 -9.83 12.52
CA THR A 641 17.01 -8.46 12.92
C THR A 641 16.66 -8.45 14.40
N THR A 642 17.66 -8.28 15.27
CA THR A 642 17.44 -8.13 16.71
C THR A 642 16.53 -6.94 16.96
N SER A 643 15.36 -7.17 17.58
CA SER A 643 14.47 -6.11 18.07
C SER A 643 15.22 -5.29 19.11
N SER A 644 15.84 -4.21 18.64
CA SER A 644 16.79 -3.42 19.40
C SER A 644 15.99 -2.39 20.19
N ASP A 645 15.26 -2.86 21.20
CA ASP A 645 14.22 -2.08 21.90
C ASP A 645 14.79 -0.89 22.69
N GLY A 646 16.09 -0.93 23.01
CA GLY A 646 16.85 0.19 23.57
C GLY A 646 17.43 1.17 22.53
N GLU A 647 17.31 0.91 21.23
CA GLU A 647 17.69 1.89 20.20
C GLU A 647 16.59 2.96 20.00
N PRO A 648 16.97 4.20 19.67
CA PRO A 648 16.01 5.26 19.40
C PRO A 648 15.18 4.93 18.15
N ALA A 649 13.87 5.17 18.25
CA ALA A 649 12.93 4.86 17.18
C ALA A 649 13.24 5.59 15.86
N GLU A 650 13.23 4.86 14.75
CA GLU A 650 13.29 5.39 13.38
C GLU A 650 12.28 4.70 12.47
N PHE A 651 11.43 5.49 11.81
CA PHE A 651 10.42 5.01 10.88
C PHE A 651 10.56 5.72 9.53
N GLN A 652 10.72 4.95 8.45
CA GLN A 652 10.87 5.47 7.09
C GLN A 652 9.52 5.52 6.36
N ILE A 653 9.14 6.69 5.84
CA ILE A 653 7.85 6.90 5.18
C ILE A 653 7.90 6.49 3.71
N ASP A 654 7.07 5.51 3.36
CA ASP A 654 6.86 5.03 1.99
C ASP A 654 5.64 5.64 1.33
N ASP A 655 4.53 5.85 2.07
CA ASP A 655 3.26 6.29 1.51
C ASP A 655 2.38 7.14 2.43
N THR A 656 1.44 7.87 1.84
CA THR A 656 0.49 8.73 2.57
C THR A 656 -0.95 8.58 2.06
N TYR A 657 -1.84 8.27 2.99
CA TYR A 657 -3.28 8.14 2.76
C TYR A 657 -4.03 9.27 3.49
N SER A 658 -5.24 9.58 3.03
CA SER A 658 -6.13 10.56 3.68
C SER A 658 -7.43 9.84 3.99
N VAL A 659 -7.66 9.52 5.26
CA VAL A 659 -8.81 8.71 5.69
C VAL A 659 -9.84 9.64 6.35
N PRO A 660 -11.08 9.73 5.84
CA PRO A 660 -12.12 10.55 6.43
C PRO A 660 -12.33 10.25 7.92
N GLY A 661 -12.45 11.29 8.75
CA GLY A 661 -12.61 11.18 10.21
C GLY A 661 -11.31 10.88 10.98
N VAL A 662 -10.31 10.25 10.36
CA VAL A 662 -9.02 9.91 10.99
C VAL A 662 -7.94 10.96 10.70
N GLY A 663 -7.93 11.51 9.48
CA GLY A 663 -6.95 12.49 9.01
C GLY A 663 -5.89 11.87 8.09
N THR A 664 -4.65 12.38 8.18
CA THR A 664 -3.53 11.89 7.38
C THR A 664 -2.96 10.62 8.01
N VAL A 665 -3.05 9.52 7.26
CA VAL A 665 -2.55 8.18 7.62
C VAL A 665 -1.23 7.99 6.89
N VAL A 666 -0.19 7.55 7.62
CA VAL A 666 1.17 7.42 7.08
C VAL A 666 1.58 5.95 7.11
N SER A 667 2.27 5.49 6.07
CA SER A 667 2.69 4.11 5.91
C SER A 667 4.16 4.03 5.55
N GLY A 668 4.82 2.96 6.01
CA GLY A 668 6.26 2.84 5.96
C GLY A 668 6.77 1.75 6.88
N THR A 669 8.09 1.69 7.07
CA THR A 669 8.78 0.62 7.79
C THR A 669 9.52 1.19 9.01
N ALA A 670 9.30 0.61 10.18
CA ALA A 670 10.15 0.83 11.35
C ALA A 670 11.51 0.14 11.11
N LEU A 671 12.60 0.91 11.21
CA LEU A 671 13.96 0.42 10.96
C LEU A 671 14.74 0.15 12.25
N LYS A 672 14.44 0.88 13.33
CA LYS A 672 15.05 0.79 14.65
C LYS A 672 14.05 1.21 15.73
N GLY A 673 14.22 0.67 16.94
CA GLY A 673 13.47 1.04 18.14
C GLY A 673 11.97 0.75 18.12
N VAL A 674 11.33 0.93 19.28
CA VAL A 674 9.88 0.75 19.46
C VAL A 674 9.18 2.11 19.46
N ILE A 675 8.00 2.19 18.81
CA ILE A 675 7.11 3.36 18.85
C ILE A 675 5.83 2.97 19.59
N ARG A 676 5.42 3.78 20.56
CA ARG A 676 4.24 3.60 21.40
C ARG A 676 3.18 4.67 21.13
N LEU A 677 1.97 4.44 21.65
CA LEU A 677 0.86 5.41 21.55
C LEU A 677 1.18 6.66 22.39
N ASN A 678 0.87 7.84 21.84
CA ASN A 678 1.19 9.16 22.39
C ASN A 678 2.68 9.54 22.41
N ASP A 679 3.58 8.71 21.85
CA ASP A 679 4.99 9.09 21.68
C ASP A 679 5.11 10.38 20.85
N SER A 680 6.11 11.19 21.21
CA SER A 680 6.46 12.39 20.46
C SER A 680 7.70 12.16 19.59
N LEU A 681 7.52 12.29 18.28
CA LEU A 681 8.54 12.02 17.26
C LEU A 681 8.81 13.28 16.41
N LEU A 682 9.97 13.33 15.78
CA LEU A 682 10.36 14.36 14.83
C LEU A 682 10.09 13.89 13.39
N LEU A 683 9.12 14.50 12.72
CA LEU A 683 8.78 14.27 11.31
C LEU A 683 9.60 15.21 10.41
N GLY A 684 10.30 14.67 9.41
CA GLY A 684 11.02 15.47 8.42
C GLY A 684 11.96 14.65 7.53
N PRO A 685 12.85 15.28 6.76
CA PRO A 685 13.00 16.72 6.60
C PRO A 685 11.98 17.31 5.63
N ASP A 686 11.39 18.43 6.01
CA ASP A 686 10.61 19.28 5.10
C ASP A 686 11.50 19.89 4.00
N LEU A 687 10.91 20.59 3.03
CA LEU A 687 11.58 21.26 1.91
C LEU A 687 12.75 22.17 2.34
N LEU A 688 12.69 22.73 3.55
CA LEU A 688 13.73 23.58 4.15
C LEU A 688 14.77 22.82 4.99
N GLY A 689 14.63 21.51 5.18
CA GLY A 689 15.52 20.70 6.03
C GLY A 689 15.13 20.66 7.51
N HIS A 690 14.02 21.31 7.90
CA HIS A 690 13.52 21.29 9.27
C HIS A 690 12.75 20.00 9.58
N PHE A 691 12.70 19.68 10.88
CA PHE A 691 11.88 18.61 11.45
C PHE A 691 10.80 19.22 12.35
N GLN A 692 9.58 18.68 12.28
CA GLN A 692 8.43 19.12 13.08
C GLN A 692 8.08 18.05 14.11
N THR A 693 7.92 18.46 15.37
CA THR A 693 7.46 17.58 16.45
C THR A 693 6.00 17.18 16.24
N ILE A 694 5.74 15.88 16.25
CA ILE A 694 4.42 15.27 16.10
C ILE A 694 4.10 14.39 17.31
N ILE A 695 2.85 13.92 17.41
CA ILE A 695 2.40 12.96 18.44
C ILE A 695 1.67 11.83 17.73
N VAL A 696 1.99 10.59 18.09
CA VAL A 696 1.39 9.37 17.52
C VAL A 696 -0.02 9.16 18.09
N LYS A 697 -1.07 9.34 17.26
CA LYS A 697 -2.48 9.17 17.65
C LYS A 697 -2.89 7.69 17.74
N SER A 698 -2.70 6.93 16.66
CA SER A 698 -2.90 5.48 16.68
C SER A 698 -1.88 4.75 15.81
N ILE A 699 -1.45 3.59 16.30
CA ILE A 699 -0.60 2.66 15.57
C ILE A 699 -1.49 1.49 15.17
N HIS A 700 -1.43 1.11 13.90
CA HIS A 700 -1.91 -0.19 13.47
C HIS A 700 -0.83 -0.77 12.55
N ARG A 701 -0.31 -1.96 12.87
CA ARG A 701 0.43 -2.74 11.89
C ARG A 701 -0.51 -2.89 10.68
N LYS A 702 -0.05 -2.45 9.50
CA LYS A 702 -0.83 -2.34 8.25
C LYS A 702 -1.89 -1.20 8.13
N ARG A 703 -1.84 -0.09 8.92
CA ARG A 703 -2.38 1.29 8.60
C ARG A 703 -2.27 2.31 9.78
N MET A 704 -1.21 3.11 9.92
CA MET A 704 -1.03 4.04 11.07
C MET A 704 -1.68 5.43 10.90
N ALA A 705 -2.31 5.97 11.95
CA ALA A 705 -2.89 7.31 11.93
C ALA A 705 -1.97 8.37 12.56
N VAL A 706 -1.65 9.41 11.80
CA VAL A 706 -0.89 10.58 12.30
C VAL A 706 -1.87 11.70 12.68
N LYS A 707 -1.43 12.60 13.56
CA LYS A 707 -2.14 13.84 13.93
C LYS A 707 -2.45 14.69 12.68
N GLU A 708 -3.34 15.67 12.82
CA GLU A 708 -3.93 16.47 11.72
C GLU A 708 -2.93 17.41 11.03
N ILE A 709 -2.01 16.81 10.28
CA ILE A 709 -1.05 17.46 9.40
C ILE A 709 -1.65 17.43 8.00
N LYS A 710 -1.65 18.58 7.30
CA LYS A 710 -2.10 18.66 5.90
C LYS A 710 -1.26 17.70 5.06
N ARG A 711 -1.92 16.79 4.30
CA ARG A 711 -1.24 15.79 3.44
C ARG A 711 -0.17 16.40 2.52
N SER A 712 -0.35 17.66 2.09
CA SER A 712 0.61 18.41 1.28
C SER A 712 1.98 18.66 1.94
N ALA A 713 2.08 18.58 3.26
CA ALA A 713 3.33 18.74 4.01
C ALA A 713 4.11 17.42 4.20
N ILE A 714 3.51 16.27 3.90
CA ILE A 714 4.18 14.96 4.03
C ILE A 714 4.53 14.41 2.65
N ARG A 715 5.80 14.05 2.44
CA ARG A 715 6.32 13.47 1.19
C ARG A 715 7.00 12.13 1.43
N LYS A 716 6.96 11.24 0.42
CA LYS A 716 7.77 10.02 0.39
C LYS A 716 9.25 10.39 0.53
N GLY A 717 10.02 9.61 1.29
CA GLY A 717 11.42 9.90 1.63
C GLY A 717 11.62 10.66 2.95
N MET A 718 10.55 11.19 3.57
CA MET A 718 10.61 11.64 4.97
C MET A 718 10.76 10.44 5.93
N VAL A 719 11.16 10.77 7.16
CA VAL A 719 11.25 9.86 8.31
C VAL A 719 10.50 10.45 9.50
N MET A 720 10.12 9.59 10.44
CA MET A 720 9.75 9.96 11.81
C MET A 720 10.81 9.36 12.74
N VAL A 721 11.46 10.14 13.59
CA VAL A 721 12.53 9.65 14.48
C VAL A 721 12.36 10.15 15.91
N ALA A 722 12.91 9.41 16.88
CA ALA A 722 12.93 9.82 18.27
C ALA A 722 13.74 11.13 18.47
N PRO A 723 13.31 12.06 19.34
CA PRO A 723 14.00 13.34 19.53
C PRO A 723 15.49 13.22 19.90
N GLY A 724 15.87 12.19 20.65
CA GLY A 724 17.25 11.94 21.07
C GLY A 724 18.25 11.71 19.93
N VAL A 725 17.78 11.38 18.71
CA VAL A 725 18.63 11.20 17.52
C VAL A 725 19.22 12.53 17.02
N ASN A 726 18.58 13.67 17.34
CA ASN A 726 18.94 15.00 16.82
C ASN A 726 19.17 15.00 15.29
N PRO A 727 18.15 14.60 14.48
CA PRO A 727 18.33 14.34 13.06
C PRO A 727 18.76 15.57 12.27
N GLN A 728 19.73 15.37 11.37
CA GLN A 728 20.29 16.43 10.53
C GLN A 728 19.98 16.16 9.06
N ALA A 729 19.36 17.12 8.38
CA ALA A 729 19.11 17.06 6.96
C ALA A 729 20.41 17.37 6.18
N CYS A 730 20.70 16.57 5.14
CA CYS A 730 21.92 16.69 4.35
C CYS A 730 21.58 17.09 2.90
N TRP A 731 22.33 18.06 2.37
CA TRP A 731 22.36 18.36 0.93
C TRP A 731 23.50 17.64 0.22
N GLU A 732 24.65 17.49 0.89
CA GLU A 732 25.89 17.01 0.30
C GLU A 732 26.46 15.84 1.12
N PHE A 733 26.98 14.82 0.45
CA PHE A 733 27.50 13.61 1.09
C PHE A 733 28.56 12.93 0.22
N GLN A 734 29.45 12.18 0.87
CA GLN A 734 30.46 11.35 0.23
C GLN A 734 30.02 9.89 0.31
N ALA A 735 29.98 9.22 -0.85
CA ALA A 735 29.71 7.81 -0.96
C ALA A 735 30.82 7.13 -1.76
N GLU A 736 31.18 5.92 -1.35
CA GLU A 736 31.98 5.04 -2.19
C GLU A 736 31.06 4.31 -3.16
N ILE A 737 31.30 4.43 -4.47
CA ILE A 737 30.49 3.80 -5.50
C ILE A 737 31.24 2.74 -6.31
N LEU A 738 30.50 1.74 -6.78
CA LEU A 738 30.92 0.72 -7.74
C LEU A 738 30.00 0.80 -8.97
N VAL A 739 30.57 1.05 -10.14
CA VAL A 739 29.81 1.11 -11.40
C VAL A 739 29.61 -0.31 -11.96
N LEU A 740 28.42 -0.89 -11.79
CA LEU A 740 28.09 -2.22 -12.31
C LEU A 740 27.97 -2.26 -13.84
N HIS A 741 27.38 -1.22 -14.42
CA HIS A 741 27.20 -1.09 -15.87
C HIS A 741 26.90 0.36 -16.25
N HIS A 742 27.64 0.89 -17.22
CA HIS A 742 27.38 2.19 -17.83
C HIS A 742 27.85 2.15 -19.30
N PRO A 743 27.08 2.69 -20.27
CA PRO A 743 27.42 2.60 -21.69
C PRO A 743 28.60 3.47 -22.12
N THR A 744 28.95 4.53 -21.37
CA THR A 744 30.01 5.49 -21.74
C THR A 744 30.98 5.75 -20.57
N THR A 745 31.06 6.99 -20.07
CA THR A 745 31.95 7.41 -18.97
C THR A 745 31.24 8.38 -18.05
N ILE A 746 31.22 8.09 -16.75
CA ILE A 746 30.70 9.01 -15.73
C ILE A 746 31.82 9.98 -15.34
N SER A 747 31.57 11.29 -15.44
CA SER A 747 32.52 12.36 -15.11
C SER A 747 31.90 13.36 -14.12
N ALA A 748 32.67 14.34 -13.66
CA ALA A 748 32.17 15.40 -12.78
C ALA A 748 30.98 16.17 -13.40
N ARG A 749 30.08 16.64 -12.56
CA ARG A 749 28.76 17.25 -12.87
C ARG A 749 27.69 16.30 -13.43
N TYR A 750 28.00 15.03 -13.73
CA TYR A 750 27.00 14.03 -14.11
C TYR A 750 25.86 13.96 -13.08
N GLN A 751 24.63 13.78 -13.55
CA GLN A 751 23.41 13.77 -12.73
C GLN A 751 22.65 12.48 -12.96
N ALA A 752 22.19 11.84 -11.89
CA ALA A 752 21.32 10.68 -11.98
C ALA A 752 20.40 10.56 -10.76
N MET A 753 19.43 9.64 -10.82
CA MET A 753 18.55 9.35 -9.70
C MET A 753 19.30 8.56 -8.64
N VAL A 754 19.36 9.09 -7.42
CA VAL A 754 19.69 8.34 -6.22
C VAL A 754 18.41 7.74 -5.64
N HIS A 755 18.44 6.43 -5.40
CA HIS A 755 17.49 5.71 -4.56
C HIS A 755 18.20 5.32 -3.26
N CYS A 756 17.68 5.71 -2.10
CA CYS A 756 18.26 5.38 -0.79
C CYS A 756 17.12 5.26 0.24
N GLY A 757 16.83 4.05 0.70
CA GLY A 757 15.56 3.80 1.39
C GLY A 757 14.36 4.16 0.48
N SER A 758 13.37 4.85 1.04
CA SER A 758 12.23 5.42 0.30
C SER A 758 12.53 6.73 -0.43
N ILE A 759 13.73 7.33 -0.24
CA ILE A 759 14.15 8.56 -0.92
C ILE A 759 14.45 8.24 -2.39
N ARG A 760 13.89 9.07 -3.30
CA ARG A 760 14.10 8.98 -4.75
C ARG A 760 14.27 10.37 -5.35
N GLN A 761 15.50 10.83 -5.46
CA GLN A 761 15.82 12.21 -5.88
C GLN A 761 17.06 12.26 -6.78
N THR A 762 17.10 13.23 -7.71
CA THR A 762 18.29 13.49 -8.52
C THR A 762 19.42 14.06 -7.67
N ALA A 763 20.62 13.50 -7.81
CA ALA A 763 21.85 14.06 -7.28
C ALA A 763 22.85 14.33 -8.42
N SER A 764 23.64 15.40 -8.28
CA SER A 764 24.77 15.71 -9.15
C SER A 764 26.08 15.33 -8.46
N ILE A 765 27.03 14.80 -9.23
CA ILE A 765 28.40 14.58 -8.76
C ILE A 765 29.15 15.92 -8.80
N ILE A 766 29.55 16.45 -7.65
CA ILE A 766 30.42 17.65 -7.58
C ILE A 766 31.86 17.28 -7.97
N SER A 767 32.41 16.25 -7.32
CA SER A 767 33.79 15.80 -7.49
C SER A 767 33.90 14.29 -7.27
N MET A 768 35.02 13.72 -7.72
CA MET A 768 35.26 12.27 -7.75
C MET A 768 36.76 12.00 -7.66
N SER A 769 37.16 10.88 -7.05
CA SER A 769 38.57 10.51 -6.84
C SER A 769 39.33 10.10 -8.13
N ARG A 770 38.63 10.03 -9.27
CA ARG A 770 39.18 9.81 -10.61
C ARG A 770 38.41 10.73 -11.57
N GLU A 771 39.04 11.19 -12.66
CA GLU A 771 38.41 12.14 -13.60
C GLU A 771 37.20 11.54 -14.36
N CYS A 772 37.27 10.24 -14.65
CA CYS A 772 36.25 9.46 -15.34
C CYS A 772 36.12 8.08 -14.68
N LEU A 773 34.90 7.55 -14.64
CA LEU A 773 34.57 6.20 -14.18
C LEU A 773 33.89 5.38 -15.29
N ARG A 774 34.29 4.11 -15.41
CA ARG A 774 33.76 3.14 -16.38
C ARG A 774 33.15 1.93 -15.66
N THR A 775 32.52 1.04 -16.43
CA THR A 775 32.00 -0.24 -15.91
C THR A 775 33.11 -1.04 -15.22
N GLY A 776 32.89 -1.43 -13.96
CA GLY A 776 33.85 -2.13 -13.11
C GLY A 776 34.59 -1.22 -12.11
N ASP A 777 34.59 0.11 -12.29
CA ASP A 777 35.35 1.01 -11.42
C ASP A 777 34.71 1.21 -10.05
N LYS A 778 35.57 1.24 -9.02
CA LYS A 778 35.27 1.66 -7.66
C LYS A 778 35.93 3.01 -7.38
N ALA A 779 35.18 3.96 -6.83
CA ALA A 779 35.71 5.28 -6.47
C ALA A 779 34.90 5.96 -5.36
N THR A 780 35.55 6.82 -4.57
CA THR A 780 34.87 7.78 -3.70
C THR A 780 34.38 8.98 -4.53
N VAL A 781 33.12 9.35 -4.32
CA VAL A 781 32.41 10.36 -5.11
C VAL A 781 31.60 11.27 -4.18
N TYR A 782 31.65 12.57 -4.49
CA TYR A 782 30.97 13.61 -3.73
C TYR A 782 29.68 14.02 -4.42
N PHE A 783 28.54 13.77 -3.77
CA PHE A 783 27.20 13.98 -4.29
C PHE A 783 26.55 15.19 -3.64
N ARG A 784 25.76 15.92 -4.43
CA ARG A 784 24.81 16.94 -3.96
C ARG A 784 23.41 16.65 -4.47
N PHE A 785 22.44 16.60 -3.56
CA PHE A 785 21.02 16.58 -3.89
C PHE A 785 20.58 17.88 -4.58
N ILE A 786 19.75 17.77 -5.62
CA ILE A 786 19.42 18.92 -6.47
C ILE A 786 18.19 19.71 -5.97
N LYS A 787 17.19 19.04 -5.37
CA LYS A 787 15.88 19.64 -5.12
C LYS A 787 15.56 19.89 -3.64
N ASN A 788 15.64 18.86 -2.78
CA ASN A 788 15.38 18.94 -1.35
C ASN A 788 16.61 18.45 -0.56
N PRO A 789 16.82 18.89 0.70
CA PRO A 789 17.68 18.17 1.64
C PRO A 789 16.99 16.88 2.10
N GLU A 790 17.75 15.85 2.45
CA GLU A 790 17.22 14.53 2.83
C GLU A 790 17.90 13.99 4.10
N TYR A 791 17.22 13.13 4.86
CA TYR A 791 17.81 12.42 6.00
C TYR A 791 18.48 11.13 5.51
N ILE A 792 19.78 11.02 5.72
CA ILE A 792 20.62 9.91 5.30
C ILE A 792 21.65 9.61 6.39
N ARG A 793 22.07 8.36 6.51
CA ARG A 793 23.01 7.89 7.53
C ARG A 793 24.26 7.30 6.90
N VAL A 794 25.38 7.33 7.63
CA VAL A 794 26.59 6.58 7.28
C VAL A 794 26.25 5.08 7.24
N GLY A 795 26.85 4.35 6.30
CA GLY A 795 26.58 2.93 6.06
C GLY A 795 25.35 2.65 5.19
N MET A 796 24.46 3.61 4.95
CA MET A 796 23.30 3.37 4.10
C MET A 796 23.71 3.05 2.65
N ARG A 797 23.06 2.00 2.11
CA ARG A 797 23.20 1.60 0.70
C ARG A 797 22.36 2.51 -0.18
N MET A 798 22.86 2.82 -1.37
CA MET A 798 22.14 3.57 -2.38
C MET A 798 22.31 2.96 -3.78
N VAL A 799 21.31 3.15 -4.64
CA VAL A 799 21.37 2.79 -6.06
C VAL A 799 21.35 4.07 -6.88
N PHE A 800 22.40 4.30 -7.66
CA PHE A 800 22.57 5.46 -8.53
C PHE A 800 22.28 5.05 -9.98
N ARG A 801 21.29 5.71 -10.61
CA ARG A 801 20.69 5.24 -11.87
C ARG A 801 20.25 6.34 -12.82
N GLU A 802 20.62 6.17 -14.09
CA GLU A 802 20.06 6.86 -15.25
C GLU A 802 19.77 5.82 -16.34
N GLY A 803 18.50 5.60 -16.70
CA GLY A 803 18.13 4.62 -17.74
C GLY A 803 18.69 3.22 -17.48
N ARG A 804 19.68 2.82 -18.29
CA ARG A 804 20.42 1.54 -18.19
C ARG A 804 21.67 1.59 -17.29
N THR A 805 22.17 2.78 -16.94
CA THR A 805 23.30 3.01 -16.02
C THR A 805 22.95 2.48 -14.63
N LYS A 806 23.88 1.74 -14.02
CA LYS A 806 23.78 1.14 -12.69
C LYS A 806 25.09 1.34 -11.95
N ALA A 807 25.05 2.09 -10.84
CA ALA A 807 26.10 2.07 -9.83
C ALA A 807 25.48 1.84 -8.45
N ILE A 808 26.21 1.13 -7.58
CA ILE A 808 25.86 0.92 -6.17
C ILE A 808 26.71 1.89 -5.37
N GLY A 809 26.14 2.59 -4.39
CA GLY A 809 26.88 3.37 -3.41
C GLY A 809 26.71 2.85 -1.99
N THR A 810 27.71 3.08 -1.14
CA THR A 810 27.56 3.07 0.32
C THR A 810 27.98 4.44 0.85
N ILE A 811 27.12 5.08 1.63
CA ILE A 811 27.38 6.42 2.18
C ILE A 811 28.47 6.32 3.25
N TYR A 812 29.58 7.02 3.05
CA TYR A 812 30.75 6.96 3.93
C TYR A 812 30.82 8.16 4.89
N LYS A 813 30.48 9.36 4.42
CA LYS A 813 30.51 10.59 5.23
C LYS A 813 29.39 11.54 4.83
N LEU A 814 28.70 12.07 5.84
CA LEU A 814 27.70 13.13 5.70
C LEU A 814 28.37 14.50 5.83
N LEU A 815 27.80 15.51 5.16
CA LEU A 815 28.08 16.90 5.46
C LEU A 815 26.75 17.62 5.75
N PRO A 816 26.44 17.90 7.03
CA PRO A 816 25.13 18.36 7.45
C PRO A 816 24.83 19.76 6.95
N HIS A 817 23.55 20.04 6.71
CA HIS A 817 23.13 21.38 6.33
C HIS A 817 23.27 22.34 7.53
N ALA A 818 24.18 23.30 7.42
CA ALA A 818 24.25 24.42 8.37
C ALA A 818 22.97 25.27 8.26
N ALA A 819 22.04 25.05 9.21
CA ALA A 819 20.76 25.76 9.31
C ALA A 819 20.95 27.18 9.85
N GLY A 820 21.66 28.03 9.09
CA GLY A 820 22.06 29.36 9.51
C GLY A 820 23.19 29.95 8.66
N GLY A 821 22.93 30.19 7.37
CA GLY A 821 23.88 30.86 6.47
C GLY A 821 23.14 31.78 5.51
N GLN A 822 23.50 33.07 5.49
CA GLN A 822 22.81 34.08 4.68
C GLN A 822 22.91 33.76 3.18
N GLN A 823 21.82 34.01 2.45
CA GLN A 823 21.86 34.03 0.99
C GLN A 823 22.67 35.25 0.50
N LEU A 824 23.97 35.06 0.26
CA LEU A 824 24.76 36.02 -0.52
C LEU A 824 24.14 36.14 -1.91
N ALA A 825 23.51 37.29 -2.17
CA ALA A 825 22.68 37.51 -3.35
C ALA A 825 23.50 37.37 -4.64
N ARG A 826 23.11 36.41 -5.50
CA ARG A 826 23.66 36.30 -6.86
C ARG A 826 23.19 37.48 -7.72
N SER A 827 23.96 38.56 -7.72
CA SER A 827 23.84 39.67 -8.67
C SER A 827 23.85 39.12 -10.10
N LYS A 828 22.84 39.49 -10.90
CA LYS A 828 22.77 39.10 -12.32
C LYS A 828 23.96 39.72 -13.09
N PRO A 829 24.65 38.97 -13.97
CA PRO A 829 25.69 39.55 -14.82
C PRO A 829 25.05 40.51 -15.84
N ASN A 830 25.50 41.77 -15.83
CA ASN A 830 24.95 42.80 -16.72
C ASN A 830 25.78 42.92 -18.01
N LYS A 831 25.14 43.28 -19.14
CA LYS A 831 25.82 43.36 -20.45
C LYS A 831 26.60 44.67 -20.60
N MET A 832 27.93 44.60 -20.64
CA MET A 832 28.80 45.55 -21.37
C MET A 832 29.78 44.70 -22.19
N LYS A 833 29.74 44.73 -23.53
CA LYS A 833 30.23 45.79 -24.44
C LYS A 833 31.71 46.09 -24.25
N SER A 834 32.48 45.74 -25.27
CA SER A 834 33.91 46.00 -25.40
C SER A 834 34.23 47.49 -25.52
N SER A 835 35.29 47.92 -24.85
CA SER A 835 36.12 49.05 -25.28
C SER A 835 37.57 48.77 -24.89
N SER A 836 38.50 49.21 -25.73
CA SER A 836 39.94 49.06 -25.56
C SER A 836 40.53 50.26 -24.82
N CYS A 837 41.64 50.04 -24.11
CA CYS A 837 42.79 50.95 -24.11
C CYS A 837 44.04 50.22 -23.57
N CYS A 838 45.22 50.81 -23.77
CA CYS A 838 46.51 50.13 -23.69
C CYS A 838 47.47 50.74 -22.67
N SER A 839 48.42 49.90 -22.21
CA SER A 839 49.83 50.22 -21.95
C SER A 839 50.24 51.45 -21.10
N SER A 840 50.74 51.17 -19.90
CA SER A 840 51.93 51.79 -19.28
C SER A 840 52.36 50.84 -18.14
N SER A 841 53.55 50.27 -17.95
CA SER A 841 54.97 50.54 -18.25
C SER A 841 55.75 50.79 -16.95
N SER A 842 56.74 49.91 -16.67
CA SER A 842 57.99 50.15 -15.90
C SER A 842 57.93 50.59 -14.41
N ALA A 843 58.89 50.24 -13.54
CA ALA A 843 59.96 49.22 -13.57
C ALA A 843 60.63 49.11 -12.17
N ALA A 844 61.46 48.06 -11.98
CA ALA A 844 62.51 47.91 -10.94
C ALA A 844 62.06 47.89 -9.45
N ASP A 845 62.67 47.13 -8.53
CA ASP A 845 64.11 46.98 -8.31
C ASP A 845 64.55 45.63 -7.67
N GLY A 846 65.87 45.41 -7.60
CA GLY A 846 66.52 44.30 -6.88
C GLY A 846 67.04 44.71 -5.48
N PRO A 847 68.12 44.11 -4.90
CA PRO A 847 69.08 43.18 -5.53
C PRO A 847 69.71 42.04 -4.65
N SER A 848 70.43 41.11 -5.31
CA SER A 848 71.68 40.43 -4.81
C SER A 848 71.58 39.35 -3.67
N ARG A 849 72.50 38.37 -3.48
CA ARG A 849 73.65 37.84 -4.27
C ARG A 849 74.13 36.43 -3.79
N SER A 850 75.27 35.95 -4.33
CA SER A 850 76.06 34.71 -4.08
C SER A 850 75.46 33.37 -4.58
N GLU A 851 76.11 32.51 -5.41
CA GLU A 851 77.51 31.99 -5.56
C GLU A 851 77.78 30.72 -4.72
N ASN A 852 78.53 29.65 -5.11
CA ASN A 852 79.31 29.19 -6.30
C ASN A 852 79.54 27.65 -6.15
N ASP A 853 80.06 26.79 -7.06
CA ASP A 853 80.33 26.70 -8.52
C ASP A 853 80.71 25.20 -8.85
N SER A 854 80.94 24.84 -10.12
CA SER A 854 81.78 23.71 -10.62
C SER A 854 81.17 22.28 -10.64
N GLN A 855 81.55 21.32 -11.52
CA GLN A 855 82.38 21.31 -12.76
C GLN A 855 82.20 20.00 -13.61
N LYS A 856 82.26 20.10 -14.97
CA LYS A 856 82.72 19.08 -15.98
C LYS A 856 81.96 17.73 -16.12
N SER A 857 81.96 16.97 -17.24
CA SER A 857 82.33 17.14 -18.68
C SER A 857 81.87 15.88 -19.49
N GLY A 858 81.86 15.76 -20.84
CA GLY A 858 82.18 16.71 -21.92
C GLY A 858 82.41 16.16 -23.36
N GLY A 859 81.75 15.10 -23.86
CA GLY A 859 81.88 14.67 -25.29
C GLY A 859 81.07 13.41 -25.70
N LYS A 860 81.03 12.95 -26.97
CA LYS A 860 81.54 13.50 -28.25
C LYS A 860 81.00 12.68 -29.46
N LYS A 861 80.69 13.34 -30.61
CA LYS A 861 80.60 12.79 -32.00
C LYS A 861 79.47 11.75 -32.32
N SER A 862 79.19 11.34 -33.58
CA SER A 862 78.96 12.08 -34.86
C SER A 862 78.66 11.12 -36.05
N LYS A 863 77.96 11.63 -37.09
CA LYS A 863 77.87 11.17 -38.50
C LYS A 863 76.76 10.17 -38.92
N SER A 864 76.35 10.37 -40.18
CA SER A 864 75.27 9.75 -40.95
C SER A 864 75.80 8.84 -42.09
N ARG A 865 74.89 8.10 -42.77
CA ARG A 865 75.01 7.76 -44.21
C ARG A 865 73.65 7.41 -44.85
N HIS A 866 73.52 7.69 -46.15
CA HIS A 866 72.40 7.31 -47.04
C HIS A 866 72.56 5.84 -47.53
N VAL A 867 71.64 5.17 -48.26
CA VAL A 867 71.14 5.45 -49.63
C VAL A 867 69.95 4.53 -50.01
N ASN A 868 68.91 5.10 -50.65
CA ASN A 868 67.96 4.67 -51.73
C ASN A 868 67.58 3.15 -51.93
N LYS A 869 66.50 2.74 -52.65
CA LYS A 869 65.88 3.29 -53.89
C LYS A 869 64.53 2.62 -54.26
N CYS A 870 63.65 3.34 -55.00
CA CYS A 870 62.53 2.85 -55.88
C CYS A 870 61.31 2.09 -55.28
N SER A 871 60.09 2.09 -55.86
CA SER A 871 59.44 3.02 -56.85
C SER A 871 57.93 2.77 -57.09
N SER A 872 57.15 3.87 -57.27
CA SER A 872 55.98 4.08 -58.17
C SER A 872 54.75 3.14 -58.24
N ASN A 873 53.58 3.65 -57.82
CA ASN A 873 52.39 4.03 -58.65
C ASN A 873 51.31 4.66 -57.72
N GLN A 874 50.73 5.85 -57.96
CA GLN A 874 49.74 6.27 -58.98
C GLN A 874 48.37 5.54 -58.87
N SER A 875 47.20 6.23 -58.83
CA SER A 875 46.90 7.67 -59.00
C SER A 875 45.50 8.12 -58.44
N ASN A 876 45.36 9.44 -58.19
CA ASN A 876 44.23 10.36 -58.51
C ASN A 876 42.75 10.07 -58.07
N PHE A 877 41.86 11.05 -57.77
CA PHE A 877 41.93 12.50 -57.40
C PHE A 877 40.54 13.00 -56.89
N GLY A 878 40.44 14.23 -56.35
CA GLY A 878 39.17 14.98 -56.09
C GLY A 878 38.68 14.93 -54.64
N LEU A 879 38.48 16.01 -53.86
CA LEU A 879 37.88 17.37 -54.05
C LEU A 879 36.36 17.41 -54.28
N PHE A 880 35.60 17.93 -53.30
CA PHE A 880 34.85 19.19 -53.43
C PHE A 880 34.34 19.72 -52.07
N SER A 881 33.81 20.95 -52.06
CA SER A 881 33.41 21.75 -50.89
C SER A 881 31.98 21.50 -50.39
N PRO A 882 31.64 21.86 -49.13
CA PRO A 882 30.26 21.78 -48.63
C PRO A 882 29.35 22.84 -49.28
N SER A 883 28.09 22.47 -49.55
CA SER A 883 27.03 23.37 -50.00
C SER A 883 25.88 23.42 -48.99
N HIS A 884 25.16 24.55 -48.96
CA HIS A 884 23.95 24.69 -48.15
C HIS A 884 22.81 23.84 -48.73
N ASN A 885 21.94 23.30 -47.86
CA ASN A 885 20.51 23.56 -48.01
C ASN A 885 19.72 23.37 -46.71
N THR A 886 18.84 24.32 -46.44
CA THR A 886 17.79 24.23 -45.41
C THR A 886 16.66 23.31 -45.87
N ILE A 887 16.21 22.41 -45.00
CA ILE A 887 14.90 21.75 -45.14
C ILE A 887 14.09 21.97 -43.85
N THR A 888 12.80 22.23 -44.04
CA THR A 888 11.81 22.67 -43.06
C THR A 888 11.58 21.70 -41.90
N ALA A 889 11.43 22.25 -40.69
CA ALA A 889 10.77 21.53 -39.61
C ALA A 889 9.24 21.57 -39.78
N LYS A 890 8.59 20.42 -39.62
CA LYS A 890 7.14 20.28 -39.44
C LYS A 890 6.84 19.11 -38.49
N ASP A 891 5.61 19.11 -37.99
CA ASP A 891 4.93 17.98 -37.33
C ASP A 891 5.51 17.50 -35.99
N LEU A 892 5.44 18.41 -35.01
CA LEU A 892 5.19 18.06 -33.61
C LEU A 892 3.78 17.46 -33.44
N PRO A 893 3.62 16.48 -32.55
CA PRO A 893 2.39 16.33 -31.77
C PRO A 893 2.65 16.70 -30.30
N GLN A 894 1.98 17.74 -29.81
CA GLN A 894 1.81 17.99 -28.37
C GLN A 894 0.51 17.32 -27.89
N GLU A 895 0.56 16.70 -26.70
CA GLU A 895 -0.55 16.65 -25.74
C GLU A 895 -1.84 15.91 -26.21
N GLN A 896 -2.85 15.60 -25.40
CA GLN A 896 -3.09 15.53 -23.94
C GLN A 896 -3.96 14.24 -23.75
N ILE A 897 -4.26 13.63 -22.60
CA ILE A 897 -4.67 14.07 -21.25
C ILE A 897 -4.16 13.02 -20.25
#